data_AF-A0A5P2BX65-F1
#
_entry.id   AF-A0A5P2BX65-F1
#
_cell.length_a   1.000
_cell.length_b   1.000
_cell.length_c   1.000
_cell.angle_alpha   90.00
_cell.angle_beta   90.00
_cell.angle_gamma   90.00
#
_symmetry.space_group_name_H-M   'P 1'
#
loop_
_entity.id
_entity.type
_entity.pdbx_description
1 polymer ?
#
loop_
_entity_poly.entity_id
_entity_poly.type
_entity_poly.pdbx_seq_one_letter_code
_entity_poly.pdbx_strand_id
1 'polypeptide(L)'
;MRPPHWHSPAGSPGRSATSRRARRRWTWPWGPTPDTPSLCSSTRPATTTWTRRRSAAAYDGSARPVTAPPSTTPLLFKTAPRSATTPHPRVGVAVAVRRAPRVKPPGRPAARPGARRTAARPPAASRKKARNRRTNSGPHGRLRPGRRDLARGPPVHLSGGTPAVSHRRFTDTADTVQAPQTTQKKLPMSLPAPSSVGRSMSSRPSRPSLTPTSAAAPEPHRVRELPPAHTALICVALPALAISTDQGQLTGRGLEGFYRAGRRTLSRCHVRVAGRDPVAVQARMLSADSARFVATLRLSTDGGPDPEVVIERIRHADGTERITLHSASGRPLRLPLEVALGTDLAEVGAVASGRAGPELPASVHDSGMRWSSAVAHCVVTADPAPADALASAGLLRWEMDLPPGTSRSVELRVRPDGAGLVRAVGRGAVRSAAGARATGDDPRAQPLLARCVEDLQALLLRDPEHPSDMYPAAGAPWRCGLAPAEALAAARMALPLGTRIAAGTLRTLARRQVEGPGPRAGLIPGPLRDAGPHLPPGCTGTEATLLFPVVLAEARRWGLPAQEVEELLPAAERCLRWLHTTVGDGVFLSDVHPAGIARGEVQAHAHRAALLGADLLDAHGRADSLGLRQWAARLRSAFQEQFWADDRTGGRPAAARLADGRLVPHLVGGAAHLLDTGLLGAGALAPGLLDKVRTEQLARLFGGPVMDSGWGLRSLGAKEIAYNPFGHRGGAVRVHETAVAVTGLAAAGYEKEASSLLRGLLSAAECFGHRLPEMYAGEQRTEGAAPLPHPAACRPAATAAAAGVHVLTALAGIRPDAPAGTVKLAPVRSAPLGELVLGGLSVAGAPFSVRVSRLGLAMVEEAADGLQLGV
;
A
#
# COMPACT_ATOMS: atom_id res chain seq x y z
N MET A 1 -39.05 -54.19 -52.52
CA MET A 1 -38.19 -54.07 -51.31
C MET A 1 -37.70 -52.62 -51.20
N ARG A 2 -37.52 -52.08 -49.98
CA ARG A 2 -37.66 -50.65 -49.60
C ARG A 2 -39.15 -50.17 -49.58
N PRO A 3 -39.54 -49.17 -48.78
CA PRO A 3 -39.16 -48.81 -47.40
C PRO A 3 -40.39 -48.72 -46.44
N PRO A 4 -40.21 -48.42 -45.12
CA PRO A 4 -41.28 -47.81 -44.28
C PRO A 4 -40.81 -46.82 -43.17
N HIS A 5 -41.66 -46.12 -42.39
CA HIS A 5 -42.73 -45.18 -42.79
C HIS A 5 -43.21 -44.23 -41.62
N TRP A 6 -42.61 -43.03 -41.47
CA TRP A 6 -43.18 -41.83 -40.78
C TRP A 6 -43.39 -41.99 -39.23
N HIS A 7 -44.09 -41.16 -38.40
CA HIS A 7 -45.03 -40.03 -38.56
C HIS A 7 -45.15 -39.19 -37.24
N SER A 8 -45.58 -37.91 -37.31
CA SER A 8 -46.17 -37.11 -36.18
C SER A 8 -47.72 -37.28 -36.18
N PRO A 9 -48.57 -36.91 -35.17
CA PRO A 9 -48.57 -35.61 -34.46
C PRO A 9 -49.25 -35.50 -33.04
N ALA A 10 -49.29 -34.25 -32.52
CA ALA A 10 -50.34 -33.53 -31.75
C ALA A 10 -51.34 -34.21 -30.77
N GLY A 11 -51.67 -33.49 -29.67
CA GLY A 11 -52.92 -33.69 -28.91
C GLY A 11 -53.01 -32.98 -27.54
N SER A 12 -53.81 -31.90 -27.42
CA SER A 12 -54.31 -31.35 -26.14
C SER A 12 -55.84 -31.28 -26.23
N PRO A 13 -56.61 -31.56 -25.15
CA PRO A 13 -56.94 -30.56 -24.11
C PRO A 13 -57.04 -31.18 -22.67
N GLY A 14 -57.36 -30.48 -21.58
CA GLY A 14 -57.53 -29.04 -21.31
C GLY A 14 -58.69 -28.73 -20.32
N ARG A 15 -58.65 -27.56 -19.66
CA ARG A 15 -59.75 -26.92 -18.84
C ARG A 15 -60.04 -27.57 -17.46
N SER A 16 -60.51 -26.85 -16.42
CA SER A 16 -60.73 -25.40 -16.21
C SER A 16 -61.02 -24.97 -14.75
N ALA A 17 -60.86 -23.66 -14.48
CA ALA A 17 -61.60 -22.84 -13.49
C ALA A 17 -61.18 -22.92 -11.99
N THR A 18 -61.40 -21.92 -11.11
CA THR A 18 -62.20 -20.67 -11.25
C THR A 18 -61.73 -19.49 -10.36
N SER A 19 -62.01 -18.24 -10.79
CA SER A 19 -62.28 -17.05 -9.92
C SER A 19 -61.06 -16.33 -9.27
N ARG A 20 -61.04 -15.02 -8.91
CA ARG A 20 -61.89 -13.79 -8.99
C ARG A 20 -60.99 -12.58 -8.51
N ARG A 21 -61.17 -11.25 -8.74
CA ARG A 21 -62.05 -10.39 -9.58
C ARG A 21 -61.59 -8.88 -9.53
N ALA A 22 -61.38 -8.20 -10.68
CA ALA A 22 -61.57 -6.73 -10.90
C ALA A 22 -60.60 -5.69 -10.21
N ARG A 23 -60.39 -4.41 -10.67
CA ARG A 23 -60.76 -3.63 -11.89
C ARG A 23 -60.05 -2.23 -12.02
N ARG A 24 -59.97 -1.69 -13.27
CA ARG A 24 -59.85 -0.25 -13.74
C ARG A 24 -58.48 0.50 -13.63
N ARG A 25 -58.15 1.57 -14.40
CA ARG A 25 -58.40 2.01 -15.83
C ARG A 25 -57.67 3.38 -16.15
N TRP A 26 -57.41 3.70 -17.44
CA TRP A 26 -57.04 5.04 -18.05
C TRP A 26 -55.55 5.54 -17.92
N THR A 27 -54.91 6.34 -18.80
CA THR A 27 -54.87 6.47 -20.31
C THR A 27 -53.61 7.27 -20.82
N TRP A 28 -53.34 7.21 -22.14
CA TRP A 28 -52.38 7.96 -23.01
C TRP A 28 -52.79 9.45 -23.27
N PRO A 29 -52.20 10.28 -24.20
CA PRO A 29 -51.08 10.13 -25.21
C PRO A 29 -49.99 11.27 -25.14
N TRP A 30 -49.03 11.56 -26.05
CA TRP A 30 -48.87 11.46 -27.53
C TRP A 30 -47.38 11.26 -28.00
N GLY A 31 -47.19 10.92 -29.29
CA GLY A 31 -45.91 10.94 -30.05
C GLY A 31 -45.82 12.13 -31.04
N PRO A 32 -45.15 12.06 -32.23
CA PRO A 32 -44.75 10.86 -33.01
C PRO A 32 -43.34 10.90 -33.68
N THR A 33 -43.07 9.89 -34.53
CA THR A 33 -41.92 9.76 -35.47
C THR A 33 -42.41 9.48 -36.91
N PRO A 34 -41.59 9.73 -37.94
CA PRO A 34 -41.38 8.78 -39.06
C PRO A 34 -39.87 8.65 -39.44
N ASP A 35 -39.36 7.69 -40.23
CA ASP A 35 -39.92 6.46 -40.82
C ASP A 35 -38.77 5.43 -41.14
N THR A 36 -39.08 4.28 -41.76
CA THR A 36 -38.15 3.16 -42.10
C THR A 36 -38.25 2.78 -43.61
N PRO A 37 -37.61 1.72 -44.22
CA PRO A 37 -36.65 0.68 -43.76
C PRO A 37 -35.33 0.69 -44.62
N SER A 38 -34.60 -0.35 -45.11
CA SER A 38 -34.74 -1.83 -45.16
C SER A 38 -33.43 -2.61 -45.49
N LEU A 39 -33.43 -3.93 -45.17
CA LEU A 39 -32.83 -5.10 -45.86
C LEU A 39 -31.34 -5.19 -46.34
N CYS A 40 -30.64 -6.15 -45.73
CA CYS A 40 -29.86 -7.28 -46.31
C CYS A 40 -28.77 -7.14 -47.42
N SER A 41 -27.62 -7.74 -47.07
CA SER A 41 -26.76 -8.68 -47.86
C SER A 41 -25.58 -8.17 -48.72
N SER A 42 -24.64 -9.11 -48.92
CA SER A 42 -23.32 -9.13 -49.60
C SER A 42 -23.17 -8.30 -50.90
N THR A 43 -21.97 -7.87 -51.35
CA THR A 43 -20.71 -8.66 -51.49
C THR A 43 -19.45 -7.76 -51.66
N ARG A 44 -18.22 -8.34 -51.53
CA ARG A 44 -16.92 -7.77 -52.00
C ARG A 44 -16.70 -8.05 -53.52
N PRO A 45 -15.61 -7.63 -54.20
CA PRO A 45 -14.53 -6.65 -53.90
C PRO A 45 -14.31 -5.58 -55.01
N ALA A 46 -13.44 -4.59 -54.79
CA ALA A 46 -12.55 -4.00 -55.82
C ALA A 46 -11.48 -3.05 -55.22
N THR A 47 -10.40 -2.82 -55.97
CA THR A 47 -9.32 -1.84 -55.70
C THR A 47 -9.58 -0.49 -56.39
N THR A 48 -8.91 0.59 -55.93
CA THR A 48 -8.08 1.50 -56.77
C THR A 48 -7.37 2.56 -55.89
N THR A 49 -6.18 2.99 -56.33
CA THR A 49 -5.31 4.00 -55.70
C THR A 49 -5.75 5.45 -56.01
N TRP A 50 -5.35 6.42 -55.17
CA TRP A 50 -5.31 7.84 -55.56
C TRP A 50 -4.07 8.55 -55.02
N THR A 51 -3.54 9.49 -55.80
CA THR A 51 -2.25 10.18 -55.59
C THR A 51 -2.40 11.71 -55.52
N ARG A 52 -1.36 12.38 -55.00
CA ARG A 52 -1.22 13.85 -54.90
C ARG A 52 -1.49 14.60 -56.21
N ARG A 53 -1.94 15.85 -56.10
CA ARG A 53 -1.49 16.97 -56.96
C ARG A 53 -1.54 18.34 -56.27
N ARG A 54 -0.91 19.36 -56.91
CA ARG A 54 -0.81 20.79 -56.52
C ARG A 54 -1.29 21.68 -57.69
N SER A 55 -1.66 22.94 -57.39
CA SER A 55 -1.36 24.20 -58.13
C SER A 55 -1.55 25.38 -57.14
N ALA A 56 -0.81 26.50 -57.05
CA ALA A 56 0.35 27.07 -57.77
C ALA A 56 0.08 27.96 -59.02
N ALA A 57 0.08 29.29 -58.81
CA ALA A 57 0.20 30.41 -59.77
C ALA A 57 0.49 31.71 -58.96
N ALA A 58 1.20 32.76 -59.40
CA ALA A 58 1.98 33.00 -60.64
C ALA A 58 2.92 34.25 -60.51
N TYR A 59 4.13 34.20 -61.10
CA TYR A 59 5.01 35.29 -61.65
C TYR A 59 5.35 36.57 -60.82
N ASP A 60 6.56 37.16 -60.81
CA ASP A 60 7.96 36.79 -61.20
C ASP A 60 8.95 37.82 -60.54
N GLY A 61 10.24 38.09 -60.88
CA GLY A 61 11.14 37.63 -61.95
C GLY A 61 12.49 38.39 -62.09
N SER A 62 13.37 37.91 -62.99
CA SER A 62 14.59 38.55 -63.58
C SER A 62 15.94 38.73 -62.80
N ALA A 63 17.05 38.50 -63.54
CA ALA A 63 18.44 39.01 -63.38
C ALA A 63 19.45 38.42 -62.32
N ARG A 64 20.74 38.81 -62.49
CA ARG A 64 22.04 38.24 -61.98
C ARG A 64 23.14 39.35 -62.03
N PRO A 65 24.44 39.17 -61.60
CA PRO A 65 25.08 38.40 -60.50
C PRO A 65 26.20 39.22 -59.73
N VAL A 66 27.14 38.53 -59.02
CA VAL A 66 28.42 39.01 -58.36
C VAL A 66 28.25 40.01 -57.18
N THR A 67 29.10 40.16 -56.13
CA THR A 67 30.46 39.68 -55.72
C THR A 67 30.53 39.15 -54.25
N ALA A 68 31.72 38.77 -53.75
CA ALA A 68 32.06 38.37 -52.37
C ALA A 68 33.21 39.26 -51.81
N PRO A 69 33.97 38.96 -50.73
CA PRO A 69 33.73 38.33 -49.39
C PRO A 69 33.95 39.44 -48.28
N PRO A 70 34.50 39.29 -47.03
CA PRO A 70 34.96 38.13 -46.24
C PRO A 70 34.54 38.11 -44.73
N SER A 71 35.18 37.24 -43.93
CA SER A 71 34.91 36.90 -42.52
C SER A 71 36.06 37.28 -41.56
N THR A 72 35.76 37.60 -40.28
CA THR A 72 36.78 37.61 -39.19
C THR A 72 36.23 37.31 -37.78
N THR A 73 36.75 36.22 -37.20
CA THR A 73 37.26 36.00 -35.81
C THR A 73 36.79 36.85 -34.61
N PRO A 74 36.50 36.21 -33.45
CA PRO A 74 36.76 36.74 -32.10
C PRO A 74 38.02 36.12 -31.45
N LEU A 75 38.76 36.89 -30.65
CA LEU A 75 40.03 36.49 -29.99
C LEU A 75 39.91 36.39 -28.45
N LEU A 76 40.82 35.63 -27.84
CA LEU A 76 40.96 35.51 -26.38
C LEU A 76 41.74 36.71 -25.77
N PHE A 77 41.60 36.93 -24.46
CA PHE A 77 42.77 37.01 -23.58
C PHE A 77 42.47 36.55 -22.14
N LYS A 78 43.53 36.34 -21.33
CA LYS A 78 43.51 35.72 -19.99
C LYS A 78 43.72 36.75 -18.86
N THR A 79 43.25 36.42 -17.66
CA THR A 79 43.99 36.59 -16.39
C THR A 79 43.58 35.51 -15.38
N ALA A 80 44.33 35.33 -14.28
CA ALA A 80 44.26 34.16 -13.39
C ALA A 80 44.24 34.54 -11.89
N PRO A 81 44.01 33.58 -10.98
CA PRO A 81 44.40 33.70 -9.57
C PRO A 81 45.52 32.73 -9.14
N ARG A 82 46.31 33.18 -8.15
CA ARG A 82 47.26 32.44 -7.28
C ARG A 82 46.64 32.31 -5.87
N SER A 83 47.10 31.52 -4.89
CA SER A 83 47.75 30.18 -4.85
C SER A 83 48.10 29.80 -3.40
N ALA A 84 47.65 28.65 -2.88
CA ALA A 84 48.21 27.94 -1.69
C ALA A 84 47.66 26.49 -1.65
N THR A 85 48.41 25.39 -1.80
CA THR A 85 49.32 24.67 -0.86
C THR A 85 48.66 24.17 0.44
N THR A 86 48.70 22.88 0.86
CA THR A 86 49.25 21.57 0.37
C THR A 86 48.74 20.43 1.32
N PRO A 87 49.14 19.13 1.25
CA PRO A 87 48.94 18.13 0.18
C PRO A 87 48.36 16.75 0.67
N HIS A 88 48.04 15.86 -0.27
CA HIS A 88 48.04 14.39 -0.06
C HIS A 88 48.70 13.70 -1.27
N PRO A 89 49.62 12.71 -1.08
CA PRO A 89 50.36 12.09 -2.19
C PRO A 89 49.68 10.82 -2.78
N ARG A 90 49.96 10.54 -4.06
CA ARG A 90 49.68 9.24 -4.74
C ARG A 90 50.84 8.86 -5.68
N VAL A 91 51.19 7.56 -5.67
CA VAL A 91 52.16 6.81 -6.49
C VAL A 91 51.62 5.35 -6.53
N GLY A 92 51.84 4.44 -7.49
CA GLY A 92 52.72 4.35 -8.67
C GLY A 92 53.65 3.12 -8.52
N VAL A 93 53.98 2.31 -9.54
CA VAL A 93 53.64 2.27 -10.98
C VAL A 93 53.41 0.79 -11.40
N ALA A 94 53.00 0.52 -12.64
CA ALA A 94 52.59 -0.79 -13.16
C ALA A 94 53.72 -1.84 -13.37
N VAL A 95 53.32 -3.10 -13.64
CA VAL A 95 54.15 -4.16 -14.27
C VAL A 95 53.32 -4.87 -15.36
N ALA A 96 53.99 -5.42 -16.38
CA ALA A 96 53.39 -5.95 -17.61
C ALA A 96 53.28 -7.50 -17.69
N VAL A 97 52.87 -8.01 -18.85
CA VAL A 97 52.38 -9.37 -19.13
C VAL A 97 53.42 -10.22 -19.90
N ARG A 98 53.56 -11.55 -19.64
CA ARG A 98 53.25 -12.70 -20.57
C ARG A 98 53.86 -14.09 -20.19
N ARG A 99 53.22 -15.14 -20.72
CA ARG A 99 53.68 -16.53 -21.01
C ARG A 99 53.69 -17.60 -19.88
N ALA A 100 53.47 -18.84 -20.33
CA ALA A 100 53.54 -20.13 -19.63
C ALA A 100 54.25 -21.16 -20.54
N PRO A 101 54.58 -22.38 -20.06
CA PRO A 101 53.91 -23.57 -20.63
C PRO A 101 53.63 -24.73 -19.63
N ARG A 102 53.20 -25.89 -20.15
CA ARG A 102 52.74 -27.12 -19.46
C ARG A 102 53.88 -28.14 -19.17
N VAL A 103 53.64 -29.14 -18.30
CA VAL A 103 53.62 -30.62 -18.59
C VAL A 103 53.19 -31.42 -17.31
N LYS A 104 53.22 -32.77 -17.32
CA LYS A 104 52.36 -33.72 -16.54
C LYS A 104 53.16 -34.65 -15.54
N PRO A 105 52.55 -35.67 -14.85
CA PRO A 105 53.01 -36.20 -13.54
C PRO A 105 53.71 -37.58 -13.62
N PRO A 106 53.97 -38.30 -12.49
CA PRO A 106 52.99 -39.27 -11.94
C PRO A 106 53.04 -39.48 -10.39
N GLY A 107 52.24 -40.41 -9.83
CA GLY A 107 52.52 -41.04 -8.53
C GLY A 107 51.32 -41.38 -7.60
N ARG A 108 51.04 -42.68 -7.39
CA ARG A 108 50.20 -43.25 -6.30
C ARG A 108 50.60 -44.72 -6.11
N PRO A 109 50.78 -45.25 -4.88
CA PRO A 109 49.89 -46.34 -4.42
C PRO A 109 49.73 -46.50 -2.87
N ALA A 110 48.78 -47.36 -2.44
CA ALA A 110 48.76 -48.18 -1.21
C ALA A 110 48.83 -47.50 0.20
N ALA A 111 48.49 -48.13 1.34
CA ALA A 111 47.49 -49.16 1.70
C ALA A 111 47.20 -49.14 3.23
N ARG A 112 46.25 -49.98 3.72
CA ARG A 112 45.83 -50.20 5.15
C ARG A 112 46.84 -51.11 5.92
N PRO A 113 46.79 -51.34 7.28
CA PRO A 113 45.73 -51.17 8.31
C PRO A 113 46.19 -50.37 9.58
N GLY A 114 45.55 -50.33 10.77
CA GLY A 114 44.20 -50.72 11.25
C GLY A 114 44.13 -51.17 12.74
N ALA A 115 42.90 -51.33 13.30
CA ALA A 115 42.53 -51.85 14.65
C ALA A 115 42.88 -51.02 15.93
N ARG A 116 42.34 -51.26 17.16
CA ARG A 116 40.92 -51.44 17.62
C ARG A 116 40.78 -51.39 19.18
N ARG A 117 40.01 -50.43 19.77
CA ARG A 117 39.61 -50.33 21.22
C ARG A 117 40.81 -50.13 22.21
N THR A 118 40.69 -49.82 23.51
CA THR A 118 39.63 -49.84 24.56
C THR A 118 39.53 -48.54 25.40
N ALA A 119 38.65 -48.50 26.42
CA ALA A 119 38.24 -47.32 27.22
C ALA A 119 38.75 -47.33 28.68
N ALA A 120 38.75 -46.15 29.36
CA ALA A 120 38.73 -46.04 30.83
C ALA A 120 38.32 -44.62 31.36
N ARG A 121 37.85 -44.56 32.61
CA ARG A 121 37.49 -43.42 33.52
C ARG A 121 37.37 -44.04 34.95
N PRO A 122 37.29 -43.35 36.12
CA PRO A 122 37.49 -41.94 36.51
C PRO A 122 38.67 -41.81 37.52
N PRO A 123 38.64 -40.94 38.57
CA PRO A 123 37.94 -41.26 39.84
C PRO A 123 37.22 -40.06 40.52
N ALA A 124 36.73 -40.19 41.76
CA ALA A 124 35.96 -39.17 42.51
C ALA A 124 36.03 -39.30 44.05
N ALA A 125 35.85 -38.19 44.80
CA ALA A 125 35.70 -38.08 46.27
C ALA A 125 35.26 -36.63 46.66
N SER A 126 34.63 -36.26 47.78
CA SER A 126 33.94 -36.97 48.88
C SER A 126 32.85 -36.08 49.56
N ARG A 127 32.25 -36.56 50.66
CA ARG A 127 30.95 -36.14 51.27
C ARG A 127 31.01 -35.08 52.42
N LYS A 128 29.83 -34.44 52.62
CA LYS A 128 29.12 -34.14 53.91
C LYS A 128 29.43 -32.88 54.78
N LYS A 129 28.30 -32.24 55.15
CA LYS A 129 27.90 -31.65 56.47
C LYS A 129 28.33 -30.23 56.92
N ALA A 130 27.27 -29.46 57.26
CA ALA A 130 27.05 -28.74 58.54
C ALA A 130 27.47 -27.25 58.77
N ARG A 131 26.44 -26.38 58.70
CA ARG A 131 25.80 -25.67 59.86
C ARG A 131 26.50 -24.45 60.53
N ASN A 132 25.86 -23.28 60.35
CA ASN A 132 25.51 -22.21 61.33
C ASN A 132 26.34 -20.92 61.56
N ARG A 133 25.56 -19.82 61.73
CA ARG A 133 25.84 -18.53 62.45
C ARG A 133 26.88 -17.61 61.78
N ARG A 134 26.82 -16.27 61.90
CA ARG A 134 25.91 -15.24 62.53
C ARG A 134 26.19 -13.90 61.76
N THR A 135 25.46 -12.77 61.80
CA THR A 135 24.61 -12.05 62.78
C THR A 135 23.54 -11.16 62.10
N ASN A 136 22.46 -10.81 62.84
CA ASN A 136 21.67 -9.54 62.93
C ASN A 136 21.41 -8.63 61.68
N SER A 137 20.28 -7.91 61.55
CA SER A 137 19.16 -7.59 62.46
C SER A 137 17.80 -7.46 61.76
N GLY A 138 16.70 -7.70 62.49
CA GLY A 138 15.31 -7.35 62.10
C GLY A 138 14.79 -6.15 62.94
N PRO A 139 13.52 -6.09 63.42
CA PRO A 139 12.36 -7.02 63.30
C PRO A 139 11.41 -6.55 62.16
N HIS A 140 10.08 -6.82 62.03
CA HIS A 140 8.98 -7.45 62.80
C HIS A 140 8.10 -8.33 61.86
N GLY A 141 7.15 -9.17 62.30
CA GLY A 141 6.94 -9.72 63.64
C GLY A 141 5.53 -10.33 63.89
N ARG A 142 5.47 -11.67 64.08
CA ARG A 142 4.38 -12.47 64.73
C ARG A 142 3.06 -12.65 63.93
N LEU A 143 2.27 -13.74 64.05
CA LEU A 143 2.40 -15.00 64.82
C LEU A 143 1.70 -16.21 64.11
N ARG A 144 1.76 -17.40 64.73
CA ARG A 144 1.22 -18.75 64.33
C ARG A 144 0.18 -19.24 65.39
N PRO A 145 -0.32 -20.51 65.49
CA PRO A 145 -0.20 -21.78 64.70
C PRO A 145 -1.60 -22.39 64.32
N GLY A 146 -1.81 -23.65 63.86
CA GLY A 146 -0.98 -24.88 63.88
C GLY A 146 -1.48 -26.05 62.98
N ARG A 147 -1.11 -27.31 63.33
CA ARG A 147 -1.26 -28.56 62.53
C ARG A 147 -2.12 -29.62 63.24
N ARG A 148 -2.66 -30.60 62.49
CA ARG A 148 -2.36 -32.07 62.47
C ARG A 148 -3.46 -32.83 61.70
N ASP A 149 -3.16 -33.63 60.67
CA ASP A 149 -2.64 -35.03 60.64
C ASP A 149 -3.69 -36.10 61.03
N LEU A 150 -4.22 -36.89 60.06
CA LEU A 150 -4.33 -38.38 60.05
C LEU A 150 -5.18 -38.93 58.87
N ALA A 151 -5.31 -40.27 58.73
CA ALA A 151 -5.68 -40.99 57.49
C ALA A 151 -6.63 -42.21 57.68
N ARG A 152 -6.83 -43.01 56.60
CA ARG A 152 -7.85 -44.09 56.36
C ARG A 152 -9.20 -43.51 55.85
N GLY A 153 -10.02 -44.19 55.02
CA GLY A 153 -9.90 -45.47 54.29
C GLY A 153 -11.14 -45.68 53.36
N PRO A 154 -11.12 -46.62 52.38
CA PRO A 154 -12.20 -46.86 51.39
C PRO A 154 -13.10 -48.08 51.78
N PRO A 155 -14.06 -48.58 50.95
CA PRO A 155 -14.74 -48.08 49.72
C PRO A 155 -16.30 -48.20 49.77
N VAL A 156 -16.96 -48.19 48.58
CA VAL A 156 -18.26 -48.85 48.19
C VAL A 156 -19.44 -47.91 47.82
N HIS A 157 -20.18 -48.30 46.78
CA HIS A 157 -21.38 -47.66 46.19
C HIS A 157 -22.65 -47.93 47.05
N LEU A 158 -23.80 -47.25 46.92
CA LEU A 158 -24.62 -46.94 45.73
C LEU A 158 -25.80 -45.98 46.11
N SER A 159 -26.55 -45.53 45.11
CA SER A 159 -27.90 -44.91 45.11
C SER A 159 -28.14 -43.45 45.61
N GLY A 160 -28.77 -42.67 44.72
CA GLY A 160 -29.94 -41.79 44.98
C GLY A 160 -29.86 -40.64 45.98
N GLY A 161 -29.74 -39.39 45.50
CA GLY A 161 -30.17 -38.21 46.26
C GLY A 161 -29.53 -36.86 45.89
N THR A 162 -30.28 -35.97 45.24
CA THR A 162 -30.15 -34.50 45.39
C THR A 162 -30.57 -34.08 46.81
N PRO A 163 -30.10 -32.94 47.40
CA PRO A 163 -29.92 -31.66 46.70
C PRO A 163 -28.70 -30.78 47.10
N ALA A 164 -28.50 -29.72 46.29
CA ALA A 164 -27.95 -28.38 46.59
C ALA A 164 -26.65 -28.20 47.41
N VAL A 165 -25.73 -27.35 46.91
CA VAL A 165 -25.42 -26.02 47.49
C VAL A 165 -24.49 -25.18 46.59
N SER A 166 -24.80 -23.88 46.50
CA SER A 166 -24.08 -22.73 45.91
C SER A 166 -22.82 -22.93 45.03
N HIS A 167 -22.90 -22.47 43.78
CA HIS A 167 -21.80 -21.69 43.16
C HIS A 167 -22.10 -20.19 43.36
N ARG A 168 -21.13 -19.41 43.90
CA ARG A 168 -21.18 -17.94 43.79
C ARG A 168 -20.57 -17.52 42.45
N ARG A 169 -21.36 -16.85 41.61
CA ARG A 169 -20.86 -15.89 40.62
C ARG A 169 -21.14 -14.47 41.13
N PHE A 170 -20.23 -13.55 40.84
CA PHE A 170 -20.52 -12.12 40.77
C PHE A 170 -20.32 -11.71 39.32
N THR A 171 -21.36 -11.17 38.69
CA THR A 171 -21.35 -10.53 37.37
C THR A 171 -22.42 -9.47 37.41
N ASP A 172 -22.06 -8.23 37.13
CA ASP A 172 -22.98 -7.10 37.24
C ASP A 172 -23.66 -6.75 35.90
N THR A 173 -24.77 -6.02 36.05
CA THR A 173 -25.69 -5.37 35.10
C THR A 173 -25.05 -4.63 33.90
N ALA A 174 -25.75 -4.26 32.81
CA ALA A 174 -27.12 -4.49 32.31
C ALA A 174 -27.08 -4.27 30.77
N ASP A 175 -27.75 -5.02 29.88
CA ASP A 175 -29.17 -5.38 29.67
C ASP A 175 -29.97 -4.44 28.75
N THR A 176 -30.75 -5.04 27.83
CA THR A 176 -31.67 -4.39 26.88
C THR A 176 -32.62 -5.44 26.27
N VAL A 177 -33.93 -5.32 26.49
CA VAL A 177 -35.05 -5.95 25.75
C VAL A 177 -36.36 -5.34 26.31
N GLN A 178 -37.32 -4.79 25.53
CA GLN A 178 -38.30 -5.36 24.58
C GLN A 178 -39.57 -5.96 25.24
N ALA A 179 -40.73 -5.82 24.59
CA ALA A 179 -42.10 -6.06 25.10
C ALA A 179 -42.59 -7.53 24.86
N PRO A 180 -43.89 -7.98 24.98
CA PRO A 180 -45.20 -7.26 24.85
C PRO A 180 -46.47 -7.82 25.63
N GLN A 181 -47.68 -7.34 25.26
CA GLN A 181 -49.05 -7.94 25.45
C GLN A 181 -49.68 -7.93 26.88
N THR A 182 -51.02 -7.87 27.15
CA THR A 182 -52.27 -7.76 26.33
C THR A 182 -53.52 -7.20 27.10
N THR A 183 -54.56 -6.76 26.35
CA THR A 183 -56.04 -6.75 26.63
C THR A 183 -56.76 -5.84 27.68
N GLN A 184 -57.50 -4.84 27.14
CA GLN A 184 -58.91 -4.42 27.40
C GLN A 184 -59.51 -4.17 28.81
N LYS A 185 -60.05 -2.93 29.03
CA LYS A 185 -61.53 -2.65 29.04
C LYS A 185 -61.94 -1.15 29.10
N LYS A 186 -62.98 -0.83 28.31
CA LYS A 186 -63.97 0.30 28.26
C LYS A 186 -63.82 1.62 29.08
N LEU A 187 -63.86 2.75 28.33
CA LEU A 187 -64.78 3.94 28.37
C LEU A 187 -65.92 4.03 29.42
N PRO A 188 -66.50 5.24 29.76
CA PRO A 188 -66.89 6.31 28.79
C PRO A 188 -66.98 7.82 29.20
N MET A 189 -67.21 8.70 28.20
CA MET A 189 -67.97 10.00 28.23
C MET A 189 -67.42 11.21 29.05
N SER A 190 -67.73 12.49 28.77
CA SER A 190 -68.51 13.15 27.69
C SER A 190 -68.15 14.64 27.46
N LEU A 191 -68.60 15.23 26.34
CA LEU A 191 -68.62 16.68 25.98
C LEU A 191 -70.01 17.30 26.32
N PRO A 192 -70.18 18.64 26.53
CA PRO A 192 -70.32 19.61 25.40
C PRO A 192 -69.86 21.08 25.66
N ALA A 193 -70.16 21.97 24.70
CA ALA A 193 -69.93 23.44 24.67
C ALA A 193 -71.23 24.21 25.12
N PRO A 194 -71.45 25.56 24.99
CA PRO A 194 -70.71 26.59 24.22
C PRO A 194 -70.62 28.06 24.78
N SER A 195 -70.04 28.96 23.96
CA SER A 195 -70.35 30.39 23.72
C SER A 195 -70.17 31.53 24.77
N SER A 196 -69.24 32.44 24.42
CA SER A 196 -69.39 33.92 24.19
C SER A 196 -69.25 34.99 25.31
N VAL A 197 -68.77 36.18 24.86
CA VAL A 197 -68.68 37.53 25.51
C VAL A 197 -67.69 37.67 26.70
N GLY A 198 -66.84 38.70 26.82
CA GLY A 198 -66.63 39.91 25.99
C GLY A 198 -65.36 40.75 26.37
N ARG A 199 -65.34 42.02 25.92
CA ARG A 199 -64.29 43.10 26.03
C ARG A 199 -63.47 43.14 27.35
N SER A 200 -62.23 43.69 27.41
CA SER A 200 -61.70 44.87 26.68
C SER A 200 -60.16 44.88 26.46
N MET A 201 -59.63 45.96 25.87
CA MET A 201 -58.26 46.11 25.35
C MET A 201 -57.18 46.50 26.37
N SER A 202 -55.95 46.09 26.09
CA SER A 202 -54.73 46.87 26.37
C SER A 202 -53.67 46.59 25.27
N SER A 203 -52.85 47.58 24.93
CA SER A 203 -52.03 47.58 23.70
C SER A 203 -50.59 47.08 23.90
N ARG A 204 -50.05 46.36 22.91
CA ARG A 204 -48.61 46.13 22.68
C ARG A 204 -48.34 45.77 21.20
N PRO A 205 -47.13 46.03 20.68
CA PRO A 205 -46.87 46.06 19.23
C PRO A 205 -46.82 44.68 18.56
N SER A 206 -46.90 44.70 17.23
CA SER A 206 -47.09 43.56 16.34
C SER A 206 -45.97 42.52 16.40
N ARG A 207 -46.34 41.25 16.56
CA ARG A 207 -45.47 40.11 16.18
C ARG A 207 -45.54 39.89 14.66
N PRO A 208 -44.42 39.61 13.98
CA PRO A 208 -44.45 39.15 12.59
C PRO A 208 -45.12 37.77 12.49
N SER A 209 -45.77 37.51 11.36
CA SER A 209 -46.52 36.29 11.10
C SER A 209 -45.60 35.08 10.94
N LEU A 210 -45.75 34.09 11.82
CA LEU A 210 -45.18 32.76 11.63
C LEU A 210 -45.96 32.00 10.55
N THR A 211 -45.54 32.14 9.29
CA THR A 211 -45.83 31.12 8.28
C THR A 211 -45.24 29.78 8.75
N PRO A 212 -45.99 28.66 8.69
CA PRO A 212 -45.43 27.36 9.00
C PRO A 212 -44.36 27.03 7.96
N THR A 213 -43.09 27.16 8.32
CA THR A 213 -41.97 26.79 7.45
C THR A 213 -42.13 25.32 7.09
N SER A 214 -42.36 25.05 5.80
CA SER A 214 -42.44 23.67 5.30
C SER A 214 -41.16 22.94 5.72
N ALA A 215 -41.31 21.90 6.53
CA ALA A 215 -40.18 21.11 6.99
C ALA A 215 -39.55 20.46 5.76
N ALA A 216 -38.43 21.02 5.31
CA ALA A 216 -37.74 20.56 4.11
C ALA A 216 -37.49 19.05 4.24
N ALA A 217 -37.99 18.29 3.27
CA ALA A 217 -37.74 16.85 3.23
C ALA A 217 -36.23 16.61 3.36
N PRO A 218 -35.80 15.65 4.20
CA PRO A 218 -34.37 15.43 4.44
C PRO A 218 -33.69 15.20 3.09
N GLU A 219 -32.68 16.02 2.76
CA GLU A 219 -31.98 15.88 1.48
C GLU A 219 -31.53 14.42 1.33
N PRO A 220 -31.76 13.77 0.17
CA PRO A 220 -31.37 12.39 -0.02
C PRO A 220 -29.89 12.27 0.29
N HIS A 221 -29.52 11.30 1.12
CA HIS A 221 -28.14 11.10 1.57
C HIS A 221 -27.20 10.95 0.37
N ARG A 222 -26.62 12.07 -0.09
CA ARG A 222 -25.70 12.07 -1.21
C ARG A 222 -24.54 11.16 -0.83
N VAL A 223 -24.31 10.12 -1.64
CA VAL A 223 -23.12 9.28 -1.51
C VAL A 223 -21.93 10.17 -1.81
N ARG A 224 -21.30 10.70 -0.76
CA ARG A 224 -20.19 11.66 -0.90
C ARG A 224 -18.93 10.89 -1.26
N GLU A 225 -18.61 10.91 -2.54
CA GLU A 225 -17.39 10.35 -3.11
C GLU A 225 -16.14 10.95 -2.45
N LEU A 226 -15.07 10.15 -2.36
CA LEU A 226 -13.78 10.65 -1.89
C LEU A 226 -13.22 11.66 -2.91
N PRO A 227 -12.78 12.85 -2.47
CA PRO A 227 -12.25 13.85 -3.39
C PRO A 227 -10.98 13.33 -4.08
N PRO A 228 -10.79 13.66 -5.38
CA PRO A 228 -9.69 13.11 -6.16
C PRO A 228 -8.32 13.50 -5.59
N ALA A 229 -7.51 12.50 -5.27
CA ALA A 229 -6.12 12.67 -4.82
C ALA A 229 -5.10 12.61 -5.98
N HIS A 230 -5.53 12.26 -7.20
CA HIS A 230 -4.62 11.94 -8.30
C HIS A 230 -3.80 13.14 -8.83
N THR A 231 -4.38 14.34 -8.80
CA THR A 231 -3.72 15.62 -9.17
C THR A 231 -2.92 16.24 -8.01
N ALA A 232 -3.04 15.71 -6.79
CA ALA A 232 -2.44 16.32 -5.61
C ALA A 232 -0.94 16.02 -5.48
N LEU A 233 -0.16 17.05 -5.16
CA LEU A 233 1.21 16.92 -4.69
C LEU A 233 1.17 16.56 -3.20
N ILE A 234 1.47 15.29 -2.88
CA ILE A 234 1.42 14.75 -1.52
C ILE A 234 2.84 14.56 -0.99
N CYS A 235 3.33 15.51 -0.20
CA CYS A 235 4.54 15.38 0.60
C CYS A 235 4.23 14.47 1.80
N VAL A 236 5.09 13.48 2.07
CA VAL A 236 4.92 12.49 3.12
C VAL A 236 6.17 12.39 4.00
N ALA A 237 5.98 12.48 5.32
CA ALA A 237 6.96 12.10 6.33
C ALA A 237 6.18 11.63 7.57
N LEU A 238 5.62 10.42 7.50
CA LEU A 238 4.57 10.02 8.44
C LEU A 238 5.03 10.08 9.91
N PRO A 239 4.16 10.54 10.84
CA PRO A 239 2.72 10.80 10.66
C PRO A 239 2.38 12.20 10.09
N ALA A 240 3.34 12.95 9.55
CA ALA A 240 3.11 14.26 8.95
C ALA A 240 2.95 14.20 7.41
N LEU A 241 2.13 15.08 6.86
CA LEU A 241 1.85 15.23 5.43
C LEU A 241 1.73 16.72 5.07
N ALA A 242 2.04 17.06 3.83
CA ALA A 242 1.53 18.28 3.21
C ALA A 242 0.91 17.96 1.85
N ILE A 243 -0.33 18.38 1.63
CA ILE A 243 -1.12 18.11 0.42
C ILE A 243 -1.38 19.44 -0.28
N SER A 244 -1.15 19.50 -1.59
CA SER A 244 -1.23 20.73 -2.37
C SER A 244 -1.72 20.48 -3.80
N THR A 245 -2.36 21.48 -4.38
CA THR A 245 -2.64 21.56 -5.82
C THR A 245 -1.42 22.07 -6.59
N ASP A 246 -1.49 22.02 -7.93
CA ASP A 246 -0.50 22.60 -8.83
C ASP A 246 -0.36 24.13 -8.70
N GLN A 247 -1.39 24.81 -8.19
CA GLN A 247 -1.37 26.24 -7.86
C GLN A 247 -0.46 26.57 -6.67
N GLY A 248 -0.08 25.59 -5.84
CA GLY A 248 0.80 25.74 -4.68
C GLY A 248 0.23 26.52 -3.49
N GLN A 249 -0.83 27.31 -3.69
CA GLN A 249 -1.63 27.89 -2.60
C GLN A 249 -2.33 26.79 -1.79
N LEU A 250 -2.63 27.07 -0.52
CA LEU A 250 -3.57 26.26 0.27
C LEU A 250 -4.77 27.16 0.59
N THR A 251 -5.95 26.80 0.11
CA THR A 251 -7.15 27.66 0.08
C THR A 251 -8.19 27.32 1.15
N GLY A 252 -7.91 26.32 2.00
CA GLY A 252 -8.89 25.71 2.93
C GLY A 252 -9.80 24.66 2.29
N ARG A 253 -9.85 24.59 0.95
CA ARG A 253 -10.77 23.72 0.20
C ARG A 253 -10.18 22.35 -0.11
N GLY A 254 -11.05 21.36 -0.32
CA GLY A 254 -10.65 19.99 -0.66
C GLY A 254 -9.66 19.38 0.34
N LEU A 255 -8.69 18.62 -0.17
CA LEU A 255 -7.61 18.00 0.61
C LEU A 255 -6.42 18.93 0.88
N GLU A 256 -6.48 20.21 0.51
CA GLU A 256 -5.35 21.13 0.70
C GLU A 256 -5.06 21.33 2.19
N GLY A 257 -3.79 21.26 2.58
CA GLY A 257 -3.37 21.50 3.96
C GLY A 257 -2.09 20.79 4.38
N PHE A 258 -1.60 21.19 5.55
CA PHE A 258 -0.67 20.38 6.34
C PHE A 258 -1.48 19.48 7.26
N TYR A 259 -1.05 18.22 7.41
CA TYR A 259 -1.70 17.26 8.30
C TYR A 259 -0.67 16.61 9.22
N ARG A 260 -1.09 16.23 10.43
CA ARG A 260 -0.28 15.43 11.35
C ARG A 260 -1.16 14.45 12.12
N ALA A 261 -0.80 13.18 12.07
CA ALA A 261 -1.54 12.05 12.66
C ALA A 261 -3.03 11.98 12.25
N GLY A 262 -3.33 12.34 10.99
CA GLY A 262 -4.70 12.36 10.43
C GLY A 262 -5.37 13.73 10.45
N ARG A 263 -5.01 14.61 11.39
CA ARG A 263 -5.61 15.93 11.55
C ARG A 263 -4.98 17.00 10.67
N ARG A 264 -5.80 17.80 9.98
CA ARG A 264 -5.39 19.00 9.23
C ARG A 264 -4.93 20.08 10.22
N THR A 265 -3.63 20.26 10.39
CA THR A 265 -3.07 21.26 11.32
C THR A 265 -3.19 22.67 10.76
N LEU A 266 -3.05 22.84 9.45
CA LEU A 266 -3.29 24.09 8.73
C LEU A 266 -4.05 23.80 7.43
N SER A 267 -5.16 24.50 7.19
CA SER A 267 -6.00 24.35 5.98
C SER A 267 -5.74 25.43 4.94
N ARG A 268 -5.43 26.66 5.37
CA ARG A 268 -5.15 27.82 4.52
C ARG A 268 -3.73 28.34 4.74
N CYS A 269 -3.05 28.61 3.63
CA CYS A 269 -1.74 29.25 3.52
C CYS A 269 -1.69 29.98 2.17
N HIS A 270 -2.45 31.06 2.08
CA HIS A 270 -2.60 31.86 0.86
C HIS A 270 -1.56 33.00 0.88
N VAL A 271 -0.60 32.94 -0.04
CA VAL A 271 0.47 33.94 -0.20
C VAL A 271 0.08 34.95 -1.27
N ARG A 272 0.16 36.24 -0.93
CA ARG A 272 0.07 37.39 -1.84
C ARG A 272 1.33 38.24 -1.76
N VAL A 273 1.62 38.94 -2.85
CA VAL A 273 2.68 39.95 -2.91
C VAL A 273 2.10 41.20 -3.56
N ALA A 274 2.38 42.39 -3.00
CA ALA A 274 1.76 43.65 -3.42
C ALA A 274 0.21 43.58 -3.52
N GLY A 275 -0.43 42.90 -2.55
CA GLY A 275 -1.88 42.70 -2.50
C GLY A 275 -2.48 41.76 -3.56
N ARG A 276 -1.64 41.10 -4.38
CA ARG A 276 -2.07 40.30 -5.54
C ARG A 276 -1.67 38.83 -5.39
N ASP A 277 -2.54 37.94 -5.86
CA ASP A 277 -2.32 36.51 -5.94
C ASP A 277 -1.29 36.23 -7.07
N PRO A 278 -0.13 35.58 -6.82
CA PRO A 278 0.86 35.29 -7.86
C PRO A 278 0.38 34.26 -8.88
N VAL A 279 0.80 34.39 -10.14
CA VAL A 279 0.47 33.46 -11.22
C VAL A 279 1.32 32.20 -11.10
N ALA A 280 0.71 31.04 -10.88
CA ALA A 280 1.43 29.77 -10.80
C ALA A 280 2.06 29.39 -12.16
N VAL A 281 3.33 28.95 -12.14
CA VAL A 281 4.12 28.58 -13.33
C VAL A 281 4.53 27.10 -13.30
N GLN A 282 4.88 26.57 -12.12
CA GLN A 282 5.27 25.16 -11.98
C GLN A 282 5.03 24.65 -10.55
N ALA A 283 4.51 23.43 -10.44
CA ALA A 283 4.57 22.62 -9.23
C ALA A 283 5.28 21.29 -9.51
N ARG A 284 6.15 20.84 -8.61
CA ARG A 284 6.76 19.50 -8.68
C ARG A 284 7.15 18.96 -7.31
N MET A 285 7.10 17.63 -7.16
CA MET A 285 7.79 16.97 -6.04
C MET A 285 9.30 17.16 -6.17
N LEU A 286 10.01 17.30 -5.05
CA LEU A 286 11.48 17.23 -4.99
C LEU A 286 11.96 15.91 -4.37
N SER A 287 11.21 15.37 -3.40
CA SER A 287 11.51 14.13 -2.66
C SER A 287 10.21 13.40 -2.29
N ALA A 288 10.25 12.38 -1.43
CA ALA A 288 9.05 11.89 -0.74
C ALA A 288 8.39 12.92 0.18
N ASP A 289 9.19 13.74 0.87
CA ASP A 289 8.74 14.65 1.93
C ASP A 289 8.67 16.13 1.53
N SER A 290 8.92 16.50 0.27
CA SER A 290 8.90 17.91 -0.15
C SER A 290 8.51 18.17 -1.61
N ALA A 291 7.99 19.37 -1.85
CA ALA A 291 7.59 19.89 -3.16
C ALA A 291 8.04 21.35 -3.34
N ARG A 292 8.28 21.73 -4.61
CA ARG A 292 8.61 23.09 -5.05
C ARG A 292 7.47 23.64 -5.90
N PHE A 293 7.09 24.87 -5.61
CA PHE A 293 6.18 25.68 -6.41
C PHE A 293 6.91 26.93 -6.87
N VAL A 294 6.69 27.32 -8.12
CA VAL A 294 7.19 28.57 -8.70
C VAL A 294 6.01 29.34 -9.27
N ALA A 295 5.93 30.61 -8.91
CA ALA A 295 4.95 31.56 -9.40
C ALA A 295 5.63 32.88 -9.80
N THR A 296 4.95 33.70 -10.57
CA THR A 296 5.43 35.02 -11.02
C THR A 296 4.43 36.11 -10.69
N LEU A 297 4.93 37.33 -10.51
CA LEU A 297 4.11 38.52 -10.36
C LEU A 297 4.66 39.65 -11.23
N ARG A 298 3.78 40.20 -12.07
CA ARG A 298 4.00 41.42 -12.85
C ARG A 298 3.36 42.60 -12.12
N LEU A 299 4.18 43.49 -11.58
CA LEU A 299 3.79 44.63 -10.76
C LEU A 299 3.28 45.79 -11.63
N SER A 300 4.00 46.13 -12.70
CA SER A 300 3.73 47.30 -13.55
C SER A 300 2.98 46.94 -14.83
N THR A 301 2.00 47.75 -15.24
CA THR A 301 1.35 47.63 -16.57
C THR A 301 2.25 48.06 -17.72
N ASP A 302 3.21 48.94 -17.44
CA ASP A 302 3.92 49.72 -18.46
C ASP A 302 5.35 49.20 -18.72
N GLY A 303 5.87 48.36 -17.82
CA GLY A 303 7.25 47.85 -17.83
C GLY A 303 7.52 46.67 -18.78
N GLY A 304 6.79 46.57 -19.90
CA GLY A 304 6.85 45.39 -20.77
C GLY A 304 6.15 44.15 -20.20
N PRO A 305 6.10 43.01 -20.91
CA PRO A 305 5.32 41.83 -20.52
C PRO A 305 5.93 41.02 -19.37
N ASP A 306 7.21 41.24 -19.06
CA ASP A 306 7.99 40.39 -18.17
C ASP A 306 7.62 40.59 -16.69
N PRO A 307 7.66 39.52 -15.86
CA PRO A 307 7.35 39.62 -14.43
C PRO A 307 8.54 40.13 -13.63
N GLU A 308 8.39 41.24 -12.90
CA GLU A 308 9.46 41.81 -12.08
C GLU A 308 9.82 40.97 -10.84
N VAL A 309 8.95 40.04 -10.41
CA VAL A 309 9.16 39.20 -9.23
C VAL A 309 8.86 37.73 -9.54
N VAL A 310 9.79 36.84 -9.15
CA VAL A 310 9.58 35.39 -9.11
C VAL A 310 9.42 34.96 -7.65
N ILE A 311 8.41 34.14 -7.36
CA ILE A 311 8.13 33.60 -6.03
C ILE A 311 8.39 32.09 -6.07
N GLU A 312 9.40 31.64 -5.32
CA GLU A 312 9.65 30.22 -5.07
C GLU A 312 9.05 29.83 -3.70
N ARG A 313 8.40 28.67 -3.63
CA ARG A 313 7.93 28.07 -2.37
C ARG A 313 8.44 26.65 -2.27
N ILE A 314 9.14 26.31 -1.20
CA ILE A 314 9.54 24.92 -0.88
C ILE A 314 8.75 24.49 0.36
N ARG A 315 7.90 23.48 0.20
CA ARG A 315 7.01 22.94 1.24
C ARG A 315 7.46 21.55 1.64
N HIS A 316 7.57 21.32 2.95
CA HIS A 316 7.93 20.02 3.55
C HIS A 316 6.73 19.41 4.28
N ALA A 317 6.66 18.08 4.32
CA ALA A 317 5.63 17.33 5.01
C ALA A 317 5.62 17.52 6.53
N ASP A 318 6.73 17.97 7.12
CA ASP A 318 6.89 18.16 8.57
C ASP A 318 6.16 19.39 9.16
N GLY A 319 5.69 20.29 8.28
CA GLY A 319 5.09 21.58 8.65
C GLY A 319 5.90 22.81 8.21
N THR A 320 7.07 22.63 7.59
CA THR A 320 7.93 23.75 7.16
C THR A 320 7.58 24.22 5.74
N GLU A 321 7.49 25.53 5.54
CA GLU A 321 7.38 26.13 4.21
C GLU A 321 8.25 27.38 4.09
N ARG A 322 9.19 27.39 3.14
CA ARG A 322 10.01 28.57 2.83
C ARG A 322 9.47 29.25 1.58
N ILE A 323 9.16 30.53 1.71
CA ILE A 323 8.70 31.42 0.64
C ILE A 323 9.87 32.36 0.31
N THR A 324 10.35 32.36 -0.93
CA THR A 324 11.44 33.22 -1.40
C THR A 324 10.95 34.10 -2.54
N LEU A 325 11.17 35.41 -2.42
CA LEU A 325 10.92 36.39 -3.48
C LEU A 325 12.27 36.72 -4.13
N HIS A 326 12.33 36.68 -5.46
CA HIS A 326 13.49 37.05 -6.26
C HIS A 326 13.14 38.25 -7.14
N SER A 327 13.96 39.30 -7.12
CA SER A 327 13.79 40.46 -7.99
C SER A 327 14.42 40.22 -9.36
N ALA A 328 13.61 40.23 -10.40
CA ALA A 328 14.06 40.31 -11.79
C ALA A 328 14.11 41.76 -12.30
N SER A 329 13.71 42.74 -11.47
CA SER A 329 13.65 44.15 -11.86
C SER A 329 15.02 44.82 -11.86
N GLY A 330 15.24 45.72 -12.82
CA GLY A 330 16.42 46.61 -12.84
C GLY A 330 16.37 47.75 -11.81
N ARG A 331 15.22 47.98 -11.15
CA ARG A 331 15.06 48.95 -10.06
C ARG A 331 14.91 48.25 -8.70
N PRO A 332 15.32 48.88 -7.58
CA PRO A 332 15.00 48.37 -6.26
C PRO A 332 13.47 48.33 -6.07
N LEU A 333 13.00 47.24 -5.48
CA LEU A 333 11.60 47.01 -5.16
C LEU A 333 11.39 46.99 -3.65
N ARG A 334 10.25 47.50 -3.21
CA ARG A 334 9.72 47.35 -1.85
C ARG A 334 8.25 46.98 -1.94
N LEU A 335 7.88 45.83 -1.39
CA LEU A 335 6.57 45.22 -1.55
C LEU A 335 6.07 44.66 -0.20
N PRO A 336 4.77 44.75 0.12
CA PRO A 336 4.22 43.92 1.17
C PRO A 336 4.14 42.46 0.68
N LEU A 337 4.70 41.54 1.46
CA LEU A 337 4.39 40.11 1.43
C LEU A 337 3.28 39.86 2.46
N GLU A 338 2.19 39.24 2.03
CA GLU A 338 1.03 38.94 2.87
C GLU A 338 0.76 37.43 2.87
N VAL A 339 0.61 36.83 4.05
CA VAL A 339 0.32 35.40 4.20
C VAL A 339 -0.93 35.21 5.06
N ALA A 340 -2.04 34.84 4.42
CA ALA A 340 -3.28 34.50 5.11
C ALA A 340 -3.28 33.02 5.50
N LEU A 341 -3.27 32.77 6.80
CA LEU A 341 -3.30 31.46 7.44
C LEU A 341 -4.71 31.11 7.91
N GLY A 342 -4.99 29.83 8.17
CA GLY A 342 -6.26 29.36 8.70
C GLY A 342 -6.28 27.86 8.92
N THR A 343 -7.10 27.38 9.86
CA THR A 343 -7.25 25.95 10.14
C THR A 343 -8.63 25.62 10.68
N ASP A 344 -9.12 24.42 10.33
CA ASP A 344 -10.34 23.80 10.85
C ASP A 344 -10.05 22.71 11.90
N LEU A 345 -8.77 22.33 12.07
CA LEU A 345 -8.33 21.18 12.88
C LEU A 345 -9.10 19.88 12.58
N ALA A 346 -9.60 19.72 11.36
CA ALA A 346 -10.45 18.59 10.98
C ALA A 346 -9.65 17.31 10.72
N GLU A 347 -10.23 16.15 11.05
CA GLU A 347 -9.67 14.85 10.65
C GLU A 347 -9.77 14.65 9.13
N VAL A 348 -8.79 13.99 8.52
CA VAL A 348 -8.75 13.74 7.07
C VAL A 348 -10.01 13.02 6.57
N GLY A 349 -10.60 12.12 7.36
CA GLY A 349 -11.89 11.47 7.03
C GLY A 349 -13.10 12.41 7.08
N ALA A 350 -13.06 13.48 7.89
CA ALA A 350 -14.07 14.53 7.89
C ALA A 350 -13.90 15.45 6.67
N VAL A 351 -12.66 15.88 6.37
CA VAL A 351 -12.33 16.64 5.15
C VAL A 351 -12.77 15.86 3.89
N ALA A 352 -12.40 14.58 3.80
CA ALA A 352 -12.73 13.69 2.68
C ALA A 352 -14.23 13.42 2.48
N SER A 353 -15.06 13.63 3.51
CA SER A 353 -16.52 13.51 3.42
C SER A 353 -17.24 14.86 3.40
N GLY A 354 -16.51 15.97 3.21
CA GLY A 354 -17.07 17.33 3.22
C GLY A 354 -17.74 17.72 4.54
N ARG A 355 -17.25 17.15 5.65
CA ARG A 355 -17.68 17.39 7.04
C ARG A 355 -16.61 18.11 7.87
N ALA A 356 -15.68 18.79 7.19
CA ALA A 356 -14.80 19.77 7.81
C ALA A 356 -15.65 20.87 8.49
N GLY A 357 -15.16 21.37 9.63
CA GLY A 357 -15.78 22.52 10.31
C GLY A 357 -15.47 23.85 9.61
N PRO A 358 -16.03 24.97 10.10
CA PRO A 358 -15.52 26.29 9.76
C PRO A 358 -14.08 26.46 10.25
N GLU A 359 -13.37 27.45 9.72
CA GLU A 359 -12.09 27.86 10.29
C GLU A 359 -12.25 28.36 11.73
N LEU A 360 -11.27 28.06 12.57
CA LEU A 360 -11.22 28.50 13.95
C LEU A 360 -10.72 29.96 14.04
N PRO A 361 -11.14 30.73 15.06
CA PRO A 361 -10.54 32.02 15.35
C PRO A 361 -9.06 31.86 15.74
N ALA A 362 -8.21 32.76 15.23
CA ALA A 362 -6.80 32.80 15.60
C ALA A 362 -6.57 33.74 16.80
N SER A 363 -5.46 33.54 17.51
CA SER A 363 -4.80 34.58 18.32
C SER A 363 -3.36 34.77 17.84
N VAL A 364 -2.80 35.97 18.03
CA VAL A 364 -1.36 36.19 17.82
C VAL A 364 -0.58 35.37 18.86
N HIS A 365 0.53 34.77 18.45
CA HIS A 365 1.41 33.98 19.32
C HIS A 365 2.82 33.96 18.75
N ASP A 366 3.81 34.36 19.56
CA ASP A 366 5.21 34.53 19.17
C ASP A 366 5.32 35.35 17.84
N SER A 367 6.12 34.89 16.88
CA SER A 367 6.25 35.48 15.54
C SER A 367 5.15 35.04 14.56
N GLY A 368 3.94 34.74 15.04
CA GLY A 368 2.85 34.26 14.20
C GLY A 368 1.52 34.07 14.95
N MET A 369 0.93 32.88 14.86
CA MET A 369 -0.46 32.64 15.25
C MET A 369 -0.72 31.29 15.91
N ARG A 370 -1.77 31.24 16.75
CA ARG A 370 -2.28 30.04 17.43
C ARG A 370 -3.78 29.87 17.15
N TRP A 371 -4.20 28.63 16.98
CA TRP A 371 -5.60 28.20 16.92
C TRP A 371 -5.81 27.08 17.93
N SER A 372 -6.95 27.08 18.62
CA SER A 372 -7.25 26.08 19.65
C SER A 372 -8.69 25.56 19.53
N SER A 373 -8.88 24.28 19.84
CA SER A 373 -10.16 23.59 19.95
C SER A 373 -10.16 22.70 21.20
N ALA A 374 -11.30 22.12 21.57
CA ALA A 374 -11.41 21.24 22.74
C ALA A 374 -10.57 19.94 22.66
N VAL A 375 -10.03 19.59 21.48
CA VAL A 375 -9.33 18.31 21.25
C VAL A 375 -7.94 18.44 20.62
N ALA A 376 -7.58 19.64 20.14
CA ALA A 376 -6.32 19.90 19.45
C ALA A 376 -6.07 21.40 19.30
N HIS A 377 -4.82 21.79 19.09
CA HIS A 377 -4.40 23.14 18.80
C HIS A 377 -3.19 23.16 17.87
N CYS A 378 -3.01 24.27 17.14
CA CYS A 378 -1.92 24.46 16.20
C CYS A 378 -1.30 25.84 16.38
N VAL A 379 0.01 25.92 16.22
CA VAL A 379 0.82 27.13 16.21
C VAL A 379 1.53 27.22 14.87
N VAL A 380 1.55 28.41 14.26
CA VAL A 380 2.42 28.74 13.14
C VAL A 380 3.34 29.87 13.57
N THR A 381 4.64 29.61 13.57
CA THR A 381 5.70 30.60 13.81
C THR A 381 6.39 30.95 12.50
N ALA A 382 6.82 32.19 12.32
CA ALA A 382 7.55 32.65 11.14
C ALA A 382 8.94 33.21 11.47
N ASP A 383 9.86 33.14 10.49
CA ASP A 383 11.24 33.62 10.58
C ASP A 383 11.66 34.23 9.22
N PRO A 384 12.02 35.52 9.11
CA PRO A 384 12.00 36.53 10.17
C PRO A 384 10.58 36.83 10.68
N ALA A 385 10.49 37.46 11.86
CA ALA A 385 9.22 37.86 12.44
C ALA A 385 8.43 38.85 11.52
N PRO A 386 7.09 38.77 11.49
CA PRO A 386 6.25 39.67 10.72
C PRO A 386 6.27 41.10 11.31
N ALA A 387 6.05 42.09 10.45
CA ALA A 387 5.88 43.49 10.82
C ALA A 387 4.46 43.80 11.33
N ASP A 388 3.44 43.04 10.90
CA ASP A 388 2.05 43.12 11.33
C ASP A 388 1.40 41.72 11.35
N ALA A 389 0.49 41.49 12.31
CA ALA A 389 -0.14 40.20 12.58
C ALA A 389 -1.61 40.37 13.01
N LEU A 390 -2.53 40.28 12.03
CA LEU A 390 -3.96 40.53 12.23
C LEU A 390 -4.72 39.22 12.46
N ALA A 391 -4.85 38.83 13.73
CA ALA A 391 -5.48 37.57 14.16
C ALA A 391 -6.92 37.39 13.64
N SER A 392 -7.72 38.46 13.56
CA SER A 392 -9.10 38.42 13.04
C SER A 392 -9.20 38.01 11.56
N ALA A 393 -8.13 38.22 10.78
CA ALA A 393 -8.04 37.83 9.38
C ALA A 393 -7.14 36.59 9.16
N GLY A 394 -6.48 36.10 10.21
CA GLY A 394 -5.42 35.08 10.08
C GLY A 394 -4.19 35.57 9.31
N LEU A 395 -3.96 36.88 9.22
CA LEU A 395 -3.00 37.49 8.28
C LEU A 395 -1.68 37.87 8.95
N LEU A 396 -0.55 37.45 8.35
CA LEU A 396 0.80 37.93 8.68
C LEU A 396 1.36 38.76 7.53
N ARG A 397 2.17 39.79 7.84
CA ARG A 397 2.73 40.73 6.86
C ARG A 397 4.21 41.04 7.06
N TRP A 398 4.93 41.26 5.96
CA TRP A 398 6.32 41.73 5.93
C TRP A 398 6.50 42.80 4.85
N GLU A 399 7.30 43.81 5.13
CA GLU A 399 7.83 44.73 4.10
C GLU A 399 9.11 44.14 3.50
N MET A 400 9.10 43.85 2.19
CA MET A 400 10.16 43.11 1.52
C MET A 400 11.03 44.04 0.66
N ASP A 401 12.14 44.52 1.23
CA ASP A 401 13.16 45.30 0.50
C ASP A 401 14.02 44.37 -0.39
N LEU A 402 13.84 44.53 -1.71
CA LEU A 402 14.36 43.68 -2.79
C LEU A 402 15.14 44.51 -3.83
N PRO A 403 16.45 44.78 -3.60
CA PRO A 403 17.34 45.35 -4.63
C PRO A 403 17.42 44.50 -5.91
N PRO A 404 17.84 45.09 -7.06
CA PRO A 404 17.93 44.39 -8.34
C PRO A 404 18.71 43.07 -8.28
N GLY A 405 18.16 42.01 -8.85
CA GLY A 405 18.79 40.68 -8.90
C GLY A 405 18.91 39.94 -7.55
N THR A 406 18.44 40.52 -6.44
CA THR A 406 18.53 39.91 -5.11
C THR A 406 17.29 39.09 -4.73
N SER A 407 17.39 38.32 -3.65
CA SER A 407 16.25 37.63 -3.05
C SER A 407 16.11 37.87 -1.55
N ARG A 408 14.91 37.58 -1.03
CA ARG A 408 14.53 37.59 0.39
C ARG A 408 13.63 36.39 0.66
N SER A 409 13.72 35.79 1.85
CA SER A 409 12.92 34.63 2.23
C SER A 409 12.23 34.83 3.57
N VAL A 410 11.06 34.20 3.72
CA VAL A 410 10.38 33.94 4.99
C VAL A 410 10.15 32.44 5.12
N GLU A 411 10.44 31.87 6.29
CA GLU A 411 10.15 30.48 6.63
C GLU A 411 9.00 30.41 7.64
N LEU A 412 7.97 29.65 7.30
CA LEU A 412 6.83 29.31 8.15
C LEU A 412 7.05 27.91 8.72
N ARG A 413 6.73 27.73 10.02
CA ARG A 413 6.79 26.43 10.70
C ARG A 413 5.47 26.14 11.40
N VAL A 414 4.68 25.25 10.81
CA VAL A 414 3.43 24.71 11.35
C VAL A 414 3.75 23.63 12.39
N ARG A 415 3.30 23.82 13.63
CA ARG A 415 3.50 22.90 14.74
C ARG A 415 2.17 22.63 15.45
N PRO A 416 1.69 21.39 15.55
CA PRO A 416 0.81 21.05 16.66
C PRO A 416 1.61 21.20 17.95
N ASP A 417 1.03 21.81 18.96
CA ASP A 417 1.55 21.83 20.32
C ASP A 417 0.93 20.63 21.07
N GLY A 418 1.74 19.93 21.87
CA GLY A 418 1.45 18.58 22.38
C GLY A 418 2.15 17.43 21.62
N ALA A 419 2.63 16.44 22.37
CA ALA A 419 3.34 15.27 21.85
C ALA A 419 2.38 14.15 21.42
N GLY A 420 2.02 14.12 20.13
CA GLY A 420 1.20 13.05 19.56
C GLY A 420 1.79 11.64 19.78
N LEU A 421 0.92 10.66 20.03
CA LEU A 421 1.27 9.27 20.35
C LEU A 421 2.12 8.59 19.25
N VAL A 422 1.80 8.85 17.98
CA VAL A 422 2.54 8.34 16.83
C VAL A 422 3.73 9.25 16.55
N ARG A 423 4.93 8.68 16.42
CA ARG A 423 6.19 9.41 16.18
C ARG A 423 6.80 9.04 14.82
N ALA A 424 7.37 10.03 14.15
CA ALA A 424 8.06 9.84 12.89
C ALA A 424 9.35 9.03 13.02
N VAL A 425 9.72 8.32 11.96
CA VAL A 425 11.07 7.77 11.81
C VAL A 425 12.01 8.88 11.35
N GLY A 426 12.72 9.50 12.29
CA GLY A 426 13.72 10.54 11.96
C GLY A 426 14.78 10.05 10.97
N ARG A 427 15.12 10.90 9.98
CA ARG A 427 15.88 10.55 8.75
C ARG A 427 17.13 9.68 8.98
N GLY A 428 17.86 9.84 10.09
CA GLY A 428 19.08 9.07 10.41
C GLY A 428 18.87 7.61 10.86
N ALA A 429 17.64 7.13 11.03
CA ALA A 429 17.34 5.80 11.57
C ALA A 429 17.38 4.67 10.51
N VAL A 430 17.09 4.96 9.24
CA VAL A 430 16.91 3.94 8.17
C VAL A 430 18.14 3.84 7.25
N ARG A 431 19.35 4.04 7.81
CA ARG A 431 20.62 4.04 7.06
C ARG A 431 20.89 2.78 6.21
N SER A 432 20.24 1.66 6.51
CA SER A 432 20.36 0.40 5.75
C SER A 432 19.67 0.43 4.38
N ALA A 433 18.58 1.18 4.22
CA ALA A 433 17.81 1.21 2.97
C ALA A 433 18.27 2.35 2.02
N ALA A 434 18.89 3.39 2.56
CA ALA A 434 19.27 4.60 1.82
C ALA A 434 20.44 4.42 0.82
N GLY A 435 21.11 3.26 0.83
CA GLY A 435 22.19 2.94 -0.12
C GLY A 435 21.74 2.22 -1.40
N ALA A 436 20.49 1.76 -1.44
CA ALA A 436 19.96 0.92 -2.51
C ALA A 436 19.81 1.68 -3.83
N ARG A 437 20.52 1.22 -4.87
CA ARG A 437 20.65 1.88 -6.17
C ARG A 437 20.60 0.87 -7.31
N ALA A 438 20.04 1.31 -8.44
CA ALA A 438 20.02 0.58 -9.69
C ALA A 438 20.70 1.44 -10.76
N THR A 439 21.51 0.84 -11.62
CA THR A 439 22.10 1.47 -12.82
C THR A 439 22.13 0.44 -13.95
N GLY A 440 21.90 0.85 -15.20
CA GLY A 440 21.74 -0.10 -16.30
C GLY A 440 21.45 0.56 -17.64
N ASP A 441 21.13 -0.25 -18.65
CA ASP A 441 20.77 0.27 -20.00
C ASP A 441 19.39 0.95 -20.00
N ASP A 442 18.42 0.43 -19.24
CA ASP A 442 17.09 1.03 -19.11
C ASP A 442 17.13 2.21 -18.11
N PRO A 443 16.91 3.47 -18.57
CA PRO A 443 17.07 4.66 -17.74
C PRO A 443 16.00 4.79 -16.64
N ARG A 444 14.98 3.91 -16.62
CA ARG A 444 13.84 3.98 -15.70
C ARG A 444 14.09 3.23 -14.41
N ALA A 445 15.01 2.25 -14.42
CA ALA A 445 15.32 1.43 -13.26
C ALA A 445 15.90 2.26 -12.09
N GLN A 446 16.81 3.19 -12.38
CA GLN A 446 17.42 4.07 -11.38
C GLN A 446 16.40 4.98 -10.66
N PRO A 447 15.62 5.84 -11.36
CA PRO A 447 14.66 6.72 -10.70
C PRO A 447 13.49 5.94 -10.07
N LEU A 448 13.08 4.78 -10.63
CA LEU A 448 12.07 3.92 -10.00
C LEU A 448 12.56 3.38 -8.65
N LEU A 449 13.76 2.79 -8.58
CA LEU A 449 14.24 2.22 -7.31
C LEU A 449 14.44 3.32 -6.26
N ALA A 450 15.08 4.44 -6.62
CA ALA A 450 15.28 5.57 -5.72
C ALA A 450 13.94 6.09 -5.16
N ARG A 451 12.95 6.31 -6.03
CA ARG A 451 11.63 6.80 -5.65
C ARG A 451 10.87 5.83 -4.75
N CYS A 452 10.91 4.54 -5.06
CA CYS A 452 10.33 3.47 -4.24
C CYS A 452 10.97 3.39 -2.86
N VAL A 453 12.29 3.56 -2.75
CA VAL A 453 13.03 3.56 -1.48
C VAL A 453 12.68 4.80 -0.64
N GLU A 454 12.63 6.00 -1.24
CA GLU A 454 12.19 7.23 -0.55
C GLU A 454 10.75 7.10 -0.02
N ASP A 455 9.81 6.68 -0.87
CA ASP A 455 8.40 6.60 -0.49
C ASP A 455 8.12 5.47 0.52
N LEU A 456 8.92 4.40 0.55
CA LEU A 456 8.90 3.44 1.66
C LEU A 456 9.35 4.07 2.97
N GLN A 457 10.49 4.77 2.98
CA GLN A 457 11.03 5.40 4.19
C GLN A 457 10.06 6.46 4.74
N ALA A 458 9.43 7.24 3.87
CA ALA A 458 8.42 8.24 4.22
C ALA A 458 7.14 7.66 4.84
N LEU A 459 6.80 6.40 4.52
CA LEU A 459 5.64 5.70 5.06
C LEU A 459 5.93 4.93 6.37
N LEU A 460 7.17 4.91 6.86
CA LEU A 460 7.50 4.21 8.11
C LEU A 460 7.00 4.97 9.35
N LEU A 461 6.29 4.25 10.21
CA LEU A 461 5.87 4.67 11.54
C LEU A 461 6.62 3.89 12.62
N ARG A 462 6.75 4.48 13.81
CA ARG A 462 7.17 3.77 15.03
C ARG A 462 5.95 3.24 15.79
N ASP A 463 6.07 2.08 16.41
CA ASP A 463 5.07 1.60 17.36
C ASP A 463 5.00 2.54 18.59
N PRO A 464 3.84 3.12 18.95
CA PRO A 464 3.74 4.10 20.03
C PRO A 464 4.26 3.60 21.39
N GLU A 465 4.03 2.32 21.68
CA GLU A 465 4.43 1.67 22.93
C GLU A 465 5.87 1.16 22.89
N HIS A 466 6.37 0.84 21.69
CA HIS A 466 7.68 0.19 21.48
C HIS A 466 8.46 0.93 20.38
N PRO A 467 8.96 2.17 20.62
CA PRO A 467 9.43 3.04 19.55
C PRO A 467 10.69 2.57 18.80
N SER A 468 11.33 1.48 19.22
CA SER A 468 12.37 0.77 18.47
C SER A 468 11.82 0.04 17.23
N ASP A 469 10.58 -0.43 17.30
CA ASP A 469 9.93 -1.15 16.22
C ASP A 469 9.34 -0.18 15.20
N MET A 470 9.55 -0.49 13.92
CA MET A 470 9.10 0.30 12.78
C MET A 470 8.31 -0.57 11.81
N TYR A 471 7.21 -0.04 11.29
CA TYR A 471 6.35 -0.70 10.32
C TYR A 471 5.90 0.31 9.25
N PRO A 472 5.64 -0.12 8.00
CA PRO A 472 5.09 0.76 6.98
C PRO A 472 3.58 0.95 7.16
N ALA A 473 3.11 2.20 7.05
CA ALA A 473 1.69 2.49 6.88
C ALA A 473 1.22 2.13 5.46
N ALA A 474 -0.08 1.83 5.29
CA ALA A 474 -0.58 1.32 4.01
C ALA A 474 -0.46 2.30 2.83
N GLY A 475 -0.68 3.61 3.06
CA GLY A 475 -0.47 4.64 2.04
C GLY A 475 -1.18 5.97 2.31
N ALA A 476 -0.66 7.06 1.74
CA ALA A 476 -1.22 8.40 1.90
C ALA A 476 -2.07 8.84 0.69
N PRO A 477 -3.16 9.61 0.91
CA PRO A 477 -3.57 10.20 2.18
C PRO A 477 -4.51 9.30 3.02
N TRP A 478 -5.14 8.30 2.40
CA TRP A 478 -6.32 7.63 2.95
C TRP A 478 -6.06 6.63 4.08
N ARG A 479 -4.87 6.03 4.15
CA ARG A 479 -4.57 4.90 5.04
C ARG A 479 -3.19 5.04 5.70
N CYS A 480 -2.98 6.20 6.34
CA CYS A 480 -1.72 6.60 6.99
C CYS A 480 -1.47 5.91 8.35
N GLY A 481 -1.93 4.67 8.53
CA GLY A 481 -1.78 3.88 9.75
C GLY A 481 -1.44 2.42 9.45
N LEU A 482 -1.34 1.61 10.52
CA LEU A 482 -1.06 0.17 10.42
C LEU A 482 -2.23 -0.56 9.74
N ALA A 483 -1.98 -1.20 8.60
CA ALA A 483 -2.85 -2.21 8.02
C ALA A 483 -2.04 -3.53 7.97
N PRO A 484 -2.36 -4.54 8.80
CA PRO A 484 -1.47 -5.68 9.01
C PRO A 484 -1.07 -6.47 7.76
N ALA A 485 -2.02 -6.71 6.85
CA ALA A 485 -1.76 -7.46 5.61
C ALA A 485 -0.87 -6.68 4.64
N GLU A 486 -1.23 -5.43 4.34
CA GLU A 486 -0.45 -4.55 3.48
C GLU A 486 0.95 -4.26 4.06
N ALA A 487 1.07 -4.17 5.38
CA ALA A 487 2.36 -3.97 6.05
C ALA A 487 3.27 -5.19 5.94
N LEU A 488 2.76 -6.40 6.16
CA LEU A 488 3.53 -7.65 5.97
C LEU A 488 3.90 -7.87 4.50
N ALA A 489 2.97 -7.62 3.57
CA ALA A 489 3.24 -7.74 2.13
C ALA A 489 4.33 -6.75 1.68
N ALA A 490 4.29 -5.49 2.14
CA ALA A 490 5.33 -4.51 1.86
C ALA A 490 6.67 -4.89 2.52
N ALA A 491 6.66 -5.35 3.78
CA ALA A 491 7.87 -5.76 4.49
C ALA A 491 8.55 -6.97 3.83
N ARG A 492 7.78 -7.94 3.32
CA ARG A 492 8.27 -9.10 2.55
C ARG A 492 8.94 -8.68 1.25
N MET A 493 8.26 -7.84 0.46
CA MET A 493 8.80 -7.27 -0.79
C MET A 493 10.02 -6.35 -0.56
N ALA A 494 10.17 -5.79 0.63
CA ALA A 494 11.30 -4.94 1.02
C ALA A 494 12.49 -5.70 1.66
N LEU A 495 12.43 -7.04 1.80
CA LEU A 495 13.53 -7.84 2.35
C LEU A 495 14.91 -7.60 1.68
N PRO A 496 15.03 -7.33 0.36
CA PRO A 496 16.30 -6.94 -0.25
C PRO A 496 16.94 -5.65 0.29
N LEU A 497 16.19 -4.81 0.99
CA LEU A 497 16.70 -3.60 1.68
C LEU A 497 17.15 -3.88 3.14
N GLY A 498 17.07 -5.14 3.57
CA GLY A 498 17.40 -5.60 4.91
C GLY A 498 16.18 -5.91 5.78
N THR A 499 16.38 -6.80 6.75
CA THR A 499 15.31 -7.46 7.53
C THR A 499 14.64 -6.58 8.58
N ARG A 500 15.14 -5.37 8.86
CA ARG A 500 14.67 -4.50 9.96
C ARG A 500 13.19 -4.10 9.86
N ILE A 501 12.69 -3.87 8.64
CA ILE A 501 11.27 -3.51 8.42
C ILE A 501 10.36 -4.72 8.71
N ALA A 502 10.80 -5.93 8.32
CA ALA A 502 10.11 -7.18 8.66
C ALA A 502 10.13 -7.45 10.17
N ALA A 503 11.30 -7.32 10.83
CA ALA A 503 11.44 -7.53 12.27
C ALA A 503 10.52 -6.62 13.10
N GLY A 504 10.52 -5.31 12.81
CA GLY A 504 9.66 -4.34 13.48
C GLY A 504 8.18 -4.62 13.23
N THR A 505 7.79 -4.87 11.98
CA THR A 505 6.41 -5.21 11.61
C THR A 505 5.93 -6.50 12.29
N LEU A 506 6.76 -7.53 12.35
CA LEU A 506 6.45 -8.80 13.02
C LEU A 506 6.27 -8.59 14.53
N ARG A 507 7.16 -7.87 15.23
CA ARG A 507 6.97 -7.58 16.67
C ARG A 507 5.74 -6.72 16.94
N THR A 508 5.50 -5.70 16.11
CA THR A 508 4.29 -4.87 16.13
C THR A 508 3.01 -5.68 15.98
N LEU A 509 3.00 -6.74 15.16
CA LEU A 509 1.81 -7.58 14.96
C LEU A 509 1.70 -8.74 15.95
N ALA A 510 2.82 -9.29 16.44
CA ALA A 510 2.83 -10.31 17.48
C ALA A 510 2.15 -9.82 18.77
N ARG A 511 2.38 -8.56 19.16
CA ARG A 511 1.70 -7.88 20.29
C ARG A 511 0.21 -7.61 20.08
N ARG A 512 -0.31 -7.75 18.86
CA ARG A 512 -1.71 -7.45 18.49
C ARG A 512 -2.50 -8.71 18.11
N GLN A 513 -1.88 -9.89 18.21
CA GLN A 513 -2.50 -11.18 17.94
C GLN A 513 -3.56 -11.51 19.02
N VAL A 514 -4.65 -12.18 18.63
CA VAL A 514 -5.73 -12.55 19.56
C VAL A 514 -5.23 -13.64 20.52
N GLU A 515 -5.19 -13.29 21.80
CA GLU A 515 -4.85 -14.19 22.91
C GLU A 515 -6.07 -14.94 23.48
N GLY A 516 -5.81 -15.85 24.42
CA GLY A 516 -6.84 -16.67 25.07
C GLY A 516 -7.35 -17.84 24.23
N PRO A 517 -8.25 -18.68 24.78
CA PRO A 517 -8.85 -19.81 24.08
C PRO A 517 -10.02 -19.37 23.19
N GLY A 518 -10.15 -19.96 22.00
CA GLY A 518 -11.32 -19.79 21.12
C GLY A 518 -11.01 -19.91 19.63
N PRO A 519 -12.02 -19.85 18.74
CA PRO A 519 -11.85 -20.04 17.29
C PRO A 519 -11.10 -18.91 16.57
N ARG A 520 -10.75 -17.83 17.30
CA ARG A 520 -9.89 -16.74 16.81
C ARG A 520 -8.53 -16.69 17.50
N ALA A 521 -8.21 -17.61 18.41
CA ALA A 521 -6.91 -17.64 19.08
C ALA A 521 -5.78 -17.75 18.04
N GLY A 522 -4.81 -16.84 18.09
CA GLY A 522 -3.71 -16.77 17.11
C GLY A 522 -4.01 -15.98 15.82
N LEU A 523 -5.25 -15.50 15.61
CA LEU A 523 -5.59 -14.57 14.52
C LEU A 523 -4.94 -13.20 14.78
N ILE A 524 -4.38 -12.58 13.73
CA ILE A 524 -4.03 -11.15 13.73
C ILE A 524 -5.28 -10.36 13.27
N PRO A 525 -5.84 -9.46 14.09
CA PRO A 525 -7.01 -8.67 13.72
C PRO A 525 -6.78 -7.79 12.49
N GLY A 526 -7.80 -7.63 11.66
CA GLY A 526 -7.80 -6.70 10.54
C GLY A 526 -9.23 -6.37 10.07
N PRO A 527 -9.46 -5.20 9.46
CA PRO A 527 -10.78 -4.81 8.96
C PRO A 527 -11.27 -5.70 7.82
N LEU A 528 -12.56 -5.63 7.54
CA LEU A 528 -13.12 -6.10 6.27
C LEU A 528 -12.66 -5.18 5.13
N ARG A 529 -12.35 -5.76 3.97
CA ARG A 529 -11.88 -5.07 2.77
C ARG A 529 -12.71 -5.52 1.58
N ASP A 530 -13.08 -4.58 0.71
CA ASP A 530 -13.79 -4.87 -0.54
C ASP A 530 -13.09 -5.99 -1.32
N ALA A 531 -13.89 -6.87 -1.94
CA ALA A 531 -13.44 -8.03 -2.69
C ALA A 531 -13.80 -7.96 -4.19
N GLY A 532 -14.28 -6.80 -4.66
CA GLY A 532 -14.76 -6.64 -6.03
C GLY A 532 -16.22 -7.10 -6.20
N PRO A 533 -16.78 -6.95 -7.41
CA PRO A 533 -18.24 -7.00 -7.63
C PRO A 533 -18.88 -8.39 -7.49
N HIS A 534 -18.10 -9.45 -7.32
CA HIS A 534 -18.57 -10.84 -7.34
C HIS A 534 -18.46 -11.56 -5.99
N LEU A 535 -17.86 -10.94 -4.98
CA LEU A 535 -17.66 -11.54 -3.65
C LEU A 535 -17.93 -10.50 -2.54
N PRO A 536 -18.47 -10.92 -1.39
CA PRO A 536 -18.62 -10.02 -0.25
C PRO A 536 -17.23 -9.62 0.32
N PRO A 537 -17.13 -8.52 1.08
CA PRO A 537 -15.89 -8.07 1.71
C PRO A 537 -15.23 -9.16 2.56
N GLY A 538 -13.91 -9.34 2.40
CA GLY A 538 -13.13 -10.36 3.12
C GLY A 538 -12.33 -9.77 4.29
N CYS A 539 -12.04 -10.60 5.30
CA CYS A 539 -11.27 -10.18 6.47
C CYS A 539 -9.75 -10.14 6.19
N THR A 540 -9.16 -8.95 6.21
CA THR A 540 -7.70 -8.75 6.03
C THR A 540 -6.85 -9.40 7.13
N GLY A 541 -7.43 -9.66 8.30
CA GLY A 541 -6.77 -10.41 9.36
C GLY A 541 -6.38 -11.83 8.96
N THR A 542 -7.15 -12.45 8.05
CA THR A 542 -6.80 -13.77 7.49
C THR A 542 -5.48 -13.70 6.72
N GLU A 543 -5.38 -12.79 5.75
CA GLU A 543 -4.16 -12.56 4.96
C GLU A 543 -2.95 -12.22 5.86
N ALA A 544 -3.13 -11.33 6.84
CA ALA A 544 -2.07 -10.98 7.78
C ALA A 544 -1.58 -12.18 8.62
N THR A 545 -2.50 -13.01 9.10
CA THR A 545 -2.18 -14.21 9.92
C THR A 545 -1.41 -15.25 9.11
N LEU A 546 -1.76 -15.44 7.83
CA LEU A 546 -1.06 -16.35 6.92
C LEU A 546 0.29 -15.79 6.47
N LEU A 547 0.40 -14.48 6.26
CA LEU A 547 1.66 -13.84 5.91
C LEU A 547 2.68 -13.84 7.06
N PHE A 548 2.26 -13.78 8.33
CA PHE A 548 3.18 -13.72 9.47
C PHE A 548 4.27 -14.82 9.47
N PRO A 549 3.94 -16.14 9.44
CA PRO A 549 4.95 -17.20 9.38
C PRO A 549 5.77 -17.17 8.07
N VAL A 550 5.18 -16.75 6.95
CA VAL A 550 5.88 -16.58 5.66
C VAL A 550 6.95 -15.50 5.76
N VAL A 551 6.61 -14.32 6.30
CA VAL A 551 7.56 -13.20 6.44
C VAL A 551 8.64 -13.55 7.46
N LEU A 552 8.33 -14.26 8.54
CA LEU A 552 9.35 -14.73 9.50
C LEU A 552 10.31 -15.76 8.87
N ALA A 553 9.78 -16.74 8.13
CA ALA A 553 10.57 -17.75 7.42
C ALA A 553 11.50 -17.11 6.36
N GLU A 554 10.97 -16.22 5.51
CA GLU A 554 11.78 -15.56 4.50
C GLU A 554 12.76 -14.54 5.11
N ALA A 555 12.36 -13.77 6.14
CA ALA A 555 13.29 -12.87 6.84
C ALA A 555 14.48 -13.63 7.45
N ARG A 556 14.26 -14.84 8.01
CA ARG A 556 15.33 -15.74 8.44
C ARG A 556 16.27 -16.10 7.28
N ARG A 557 15.74 -16.47 6.10
CA ARG A 557 16.54 -16.78 4.90
C ARG A 557 17.34 -15.57 4.38
N TRP A 558 16.81 -14.35 4.52
CA TRP A 558 17.51 -13.09 4.23
C TRP A 558 18.53 -12.65 5.32
N GLY A 559 18.50 -13.26 6.51
CA GLY A 559 19.47 -13.00 7.59
C GLY A 559 18.92 -12.22 8.79
N LEU A 560 17.66 -12.43 9.17
CA LEU A 560 17.16 -12.00 10.48
C LEU A 560 17.92 -12.77 11.59
N PRO A 561 18.48 -12.11 12.62
CA PRO A 561 19.24 -12.77 13.67
C PRO A 561 18.44 -13.89 14.36
N ALA A 562 19.11 -15.00 14.66
CA ALA A 562 18.45 -16.20 15.22
C ALA A 562 17.70 -15.92 16.53
N GLN A 563 18.17 -14.98 17.36
CA GLN A 563 17.45 -14.54 18.56
C GLN A 563 16.12 -13.85 18.20
N GLU A 564 16.12 -12.90 17.26
CA GLU A 564 14.87 -12.25 16.81
C GLU A 564 13.90 -13.25 16.16
N VAL A 565 14.42 -14.33 15.57
CA VAL A 565 13.60 -15.44 15.04
C VAL A 565 12.94 -16.23 16.17
N GLU A 566 13.70 -16.68 17.18
CA GLU A 566 13.18 -17.43 18.34
C GLU A 566 12.20 -16.58 19.18
N GLU A 567 12.43 -15.27 19.33
CA GLU A 567 11.49 -14.34 19.99
C GLU A 567 10.13 -14.24 19.26
N LEU A 568 10.14 -14.34 17.93
CA LEU A 568 8.93 -14.26 17.10
C LEU A 568 8.26 -15.60 16.82
N LEU A 569 8.98 -16.71 17.01
CA LEU A 569 8.52 -18.06 16.69
C LEU A 569 7.21 -18.47 17.42
N PRO A 570 6.98 -18.16 18.71
CA PRO A 570 5.70 -18.44 19.38
C PRO A 570 4.49 -17.72 18.76
N ALA A 571 4.67 -16.55 18.13
CA ALA A 571 3.60 -15.87 17.42
C ALA A 571 3.28 -16.54 16.07
N ALA A 572 4.31 -17.02 15.36
CA ALA A 572 4.16 -17.82 14.14
C ALA A 572 3.52 -19.20 14.43
N GLU A 573 3.92 -19.88 15.51
CA GLU A 573 3.25 -21.10 16.00
C GLU A 573 1.75 -20.86 16.24
N ARG A 574 1.37 -19.72 16.85
CA ARG A 574 -0.04 -19.35 17.05
C ARG A 574 -0.78 -19.05 15.72
N CYS A 575 -0.13 -18.44 14.72
CA CYS A 575 -0.72 -18.25 13.39
C CYS A 575 -0.95 -19.59 12.66
N LEU A 576 -0.01 -20.53 12.75
CA LEU A 576 -0.12 -21.85 12.13
C LEU A 576 -1.15 -22.74 12.85
N ARG A 577 -1.24 -22.64 14.18
CA ARG A 577 -2.30 -23.27 14.97
C ARG A 577 -3.67 -22.67 14.63
N TRP A 578 -3.77 -21.35 14.48
CA TRP A 578 -4.99 -20.70 14.02
C TRP A 578 -5.47 -21.23 12.65
N LEU A 579 -4.56 -21.36 11.69
CA LEU A 579 -4.84 -21.97 10.38
C LEU A 579 -5.40 -23.38 10.54
N HIS A 580 -4.71 -24.25 11.29
CA HIS A 580 -5.13 -25.64 11.50
C HIS A 580 -6.50 -25.73 12.20
N THR A 581 -6.71 -24.96 13.27
CA THR A 581 -7.98 -24.92 14.01
C THR A 581 -9.14 -24.34 13.20
N THR A 582 -8.89 -23.38 12.29
CA THR A 582 -9.93 -22.76 11.45
C THR A 582 -10.33 -23.64 10.27
N VAL A 583 -9.42 -24.49 9.78
CA VAL A 583 -9.76 -25.53 8.79
C VAL A 583 -10.48 -26.72 9.44
N GLY A 584 -10.06 -27.13 10.64
CA GLY A 584 -10.61 -28.30 11.32
C GLY A 584 -10.43 -29.57 10.49
N ASP A 585 -11.48 -30.39 10.41
CA ASP A 585 -11.52 -31.61 9.57
C ASP A 585 -11.66 -31.30 8.06
N GLY A 586 -11.76 -30.03 7.68
CA GLY A 586 -11.86 -29.58 6.30
C GLY A 586 -10.55 -29.67 5.51
N VAL A 587 -10.62 -29.21 4.25
CA VAL A 587 -9.43 -29.07 3.38
C VAL A 587 -9.15 -27.60 3.08
N PHE A 588 -10.17 -26.81 2.78
CA PHE A 588 -10.04 -25.40 2.43
C PHE A 588 -10.18 -24.49 3.64
N LEU A 589 -9.34 -23.44 3.70
CA LEU A 589 -9.54 -22.34 4.64
C LEU A 589 -10.67 -21.45 4.14
N SER A 590 -11.76 -21.39 4.91
CA SER A 590 -12.86 -20.46 4.66
C SER A 590 -12.62 -19.12 5.33
N ASP A 591 -13.22 -18.07 4.78
CA ASP A 591 -13.26 -16.73 5.38
C ASP A 591 -13.82 -16.77 6.81
N VAL A 592 -13.18 -16.02 7.72
CA VAL A 592 -13.70 -15.77 9.08
C VAL A 592 -14.96 -14.91 9.07
N HIS A 593 -15.11 -14.07 8.05
CA HIS A 593 -16.30 -13.26 7.81
C HIS A 593 -16.36 -12.76 6.34
N PRO A 594 -17.48 -12.96 5.63
CA PRO A 594 -18.59 -13.85 5.97
C PRO A 594 -18.17 -15.33 5.90
N ALA A 595 -18.73 -16.17 6.75
CA ALA A 595 -18.32 -17.56 6.88
C ALA A 595 -18.67 -18.42 5.65
N GLY A 596 -17.87 -19.47 5.41
CA GLY A 596 -18.16 -20.52 4.42
C GLY A 596 -17.78 -20.20 2.97
N ILE A 597 -17.13 -19.07 2.69
CA ILE A 597 -16.53 -18.79 1.36
C ILE A 597 -15.04 -19.11 1.43
N ALA A 598 -14.56 -19.99 0.55
CA ALA A 598 -13.14 -20.28 0.39
C ALA A 598 -12.60 -19.57 -0.85
N ARG A 599 -11.74 -18.56 -0.68
CA ARG A 599 -11.17 -17.77 -1.79
C ARG A 599 -9.91 -18.42 -2.36
N GLY A 600 -9.70 -18.34 -3.66
CA GLY A 600 -8.53 -18.94 -4.34
C GLY A 600 -7.20 -18.35 -3.88
N GLU A 601 -7.13 -17.02 -3.75
CA GLU A 601 -5.96 -16.31 -3.21
C GLU A 601 -5.63 -16.71 -1.76
N VAL A 602 -6.67 -16.89 -0.92
CA VAL A 602 -6.52 -17.33 0.48
C VAL A 602 -5.99 -18.78 0.56
N GLN A 603 -6.40 -19.67 -0.36
CA GLN A 603 -5.81 -21.02 -0.40
C GLN A 603 -4.33 -20.95 -0.76
N ALA A 604 -3.93 -20.07 -1.69
CA ALA A 604 -2.53 -19.87 -2.06
C ALA A 604 -1.69 -19.34 -0.89
N HIS A 605 -2.20 -18.34 -0.16
CA HIS A 605 -1.58 -17.83 1.06
C HIS A 605 -1.46 -18.92 2.14
N ALA A 606 -2.51 -19.73 2.34
CA ALA A 606 -2.55 -20.76 3.38
C ALA A 606 -1.62 -21.95 3.07
N HIS A 607 -1.57 -22.40 1.82
CA HIS A 607 -0.63 -23.42 1.35
C HIS A 607 0.83 -22.96 1.55
N ARG A 608 1.12 -21.70 1.20
CA ARG A 608 2.44 -21.08 1.43
C ARG A 608 2.79 -21.01 2.92
N ALA A 609 1.84 -20.56 3.75
CA ALA A 609 2.01 -20.47 5.19
C ALA A 609 2.31 -21.84 5.82
N ALA A 610 1.63 -22.90 5.40
CA ALA A 610 1.89 -24.25 5.90
C ALA A 610 3.26 -24.79 5.45
N LEU A 611 3.68 -24.59 4.20
CA LEU A 611 4.96 -25.10 3.70
C LEU A 611 6.18 -24.35 4.28
N LEU A 612 6.16 -23.01 4.29
CA LEU A 612 7.23 -22.19 4.87
C LEU A 612 7.18 -22.22 6.40
N GLY A 613 5.99 -22.32 6.99
CA GLY A 613 5.81 -22.54 8.42
C GLY A 613 6.38 -23.88 8.88
N ALA A 614 6.13 -24.97 8.15
CA ALA A 614 6.75 -26.26 8.46
C ALA A 614 8.28 -26.23 8.34
N ASP A 615 8.83 -25.60 7.30
CA ASP A 615 10.28 -25.37 7.13
C ASP A 615 10.89 -24.55 8.28
N LEU A 616 10.17 -23.53 8.75
CA LEU A 616 10.55 -22.73 9.91
C LEU A 616 10.49 -23.54 11.23
N LEU A 617 9.48 -24.39 11.41
CA LEU A 617 9.32 -25.21 12.62
C LEU A 617 10.36 -26.34 12.68
N ASP A 618 10.57 -27.05 11.56
CA ASP A 618 11.61 -28.07 11.41
C ASP A 618 13.00 -27.49 11.75
N ALA A 619 13.30 -26.28 11.26
CA ALA A 619 14.57 -25.60 11.46
C ALA A 619 14.87 -25.16 12.92
N HIS A 620 13.89 -25.23 13.83
CA HIS A 620 14.03 -24.90 15.26
C HIS A 620 13.48 -26.00 16.18
N GLY A 621 13.40 -27.24 15.67
CA GLY A 621 13.02 -28.43 16.45
C GLY A 621 11.60 -28.40 17.02
N ARG A 622 10.67 -27.68 16.40
CA ARG A 622 9.28 -27.56 16.85
C ARG A 622 8.39 -28.66 16.25
N ALA A 623 7.25 -28.89 16.89
CA ALA A 623 6.28 -29.92 16.48
C ALA A 623 5.43 -29.50 15.25
N ASP A 624 4.47 -30.35 14.88
CA ASP A 624 3.38 -30.13 13.91
C ASP A 624 3.78 -29.86 12.43
N SER A 625 5.06 -29.72 12.10
CA SER A 625 5.58 -29.50 10.74
C SER A 625 5.10 -30.57 9.74
N LEU A 626 5.12 -31.85 10.13
CA LEU A 626 4.62 -32.95 9.30
C LEU A 626 3.12 -32.83 9.00
N GLY A 627 2.31 -32.43 9.99
CA GLY A 627 0.87 -32.22 9.83
C GLY A 627 0.57 -31.08 8.84
N LEU A 628 1.30 -29.97 8.94
CA LEU A 628 1.21 -28.85 7.98
C LEU A 628 1.60 -29.28 6.56
N ARG A 629 2.69 -30.06 6.38
CA ARG A 629 3.11 -30.57 5.06
C ARG A 629 2.08 -31.54 4.47
N GLN A 630 1.52 -32.44 5.27
CA GLN A 630 0.45 -33.36 4.84
C GLN A 630 -0.85 -32.64 4.49
N TRP A 631 -1.25 -31.63 5.27
CA TRP A 631 -2.41 -30.80 4.96
C TRP A 631 -2.21 -30.01 3.68
N ALA A 632 -1.04 -29.38 3.49
CA ALA A 632 -0.72 -28.66 2.26
C ALA A 632 -0.81 -29.57 1.02
N ALA A 633 -0.35 -30.83 1.12
CA ALA A 633 -0.51 -31.82 0.05
C ALA A 633 -1.99 -32.16 -0.25
N ARG A 634 -2.83 -32.33 0.79
CA ARG A 634 -4.28 -32.54 0.61
C ARG A 634 -4.97 -31.33 -0.04
N LEU A 635 -4.64 -30.12 0.43
CA LEU A 635 -5.12 -28.87 -0.16
C LEU A 635 -4.70 -28.74 -1.63
N ARG A 636 -3.47 -29.13 -1.97
CA ARG A 636 -2.97 -29.08 -3.35
C ARG A 636 -3.80 -29.94 -4.31
N SER A 637 -4.07 -31.20 -3.97
CA SER A 637 -4.91 -32.08 -4.80
C SER A 637 -6.35 -31.56 -4.89
N ALA A 638 -6.98 -31.25 -3.75
CA ALA A 638 -8.35 -30.76 -3.72
C ALA A 638 -8.53 -29.41 -4.44
N PHE A 639 -7.51 -28.54 -4.45
CA PHE A 639 -7.53 -27.29 -5.21
C PHE A 639 -7.45 -27.55 -6.72
N GLN A 640 -6.61 -28.49 -7.16
CA GLN A 640 -6.52 -28.87 -8.58
C GLN A 640 -7.84 -29.45 -9.09
N GLU A 641 -8.53 -30.24 -8.26
CA GLU A 641 -9.83 -30.86 -8.56
C GLU A 641 -11.02 -29.90 -8.46
N GLN A 642 -11.06 -29.04 -7.42
CA GLN A 642 -12.27 -28.33 -7.00
C GLN A 642 -12.15 -26.79 -7.04
N PHE A 643 -11.04 -26.24 -7.51
CA PHE A 643 -10.88 -24.80 -7.78
C PHE A 643 -10.54 -24.50 -9.25
N TRP A 644 -10.66 -25.48 -10.14
CA TRP A 644 -10.58 -25.27 -11.58
C TRP A 644 -11.98 -25.14 -12.19
N ALA A 645 -12.23 -24.07 -12.93
CA ALA A 645 -13.44 -23.86 -13.71
C ALA A 645 -13.13 -24.18 -15.17
N ASP A 646 -13.57 -25.36 -15.62
CA ASP A 646 -13.33 -25.83 -17.00
C ASP A 646 -14.12 -25.01 -18.04
N ASP A 647 -13.45 -24.69 -19.14
CA ASP A 647 -14.08 -24.13 -20.33
C ASP A 647 -13.35 -24.61 -21.60
N ARG A 648 -13.93 -24.30 -22.77
CA ARG A 648 -13.40 -24.70 -24.09
C ARG A 648 -12.01 -24.14 -24.44
N THR A 649 -11.43 -23.29 -23.59
CA THR A 649 -10.09 -22.69 -23.79
C THR A 649 -9.01 -23.30 -22.88
N GLY A 650 -9.36 -24.33 -22.09
CA GLY A 650 -8.47 -24.97 -21.10
C GLY A 650 -8.84 -24.65 -19.64
N GLY A 651 -9.93 -23.90 -19.43
CA GLY A 651 -10.37 -23.50 -18.10
C GLY A 651 -9.47 -22.46 -17.43
N ARG A 652 -9.78 -22.16 -16.17
CA ARG A 652 -9.12 -21.14 -15.34
C ARG A 652 -9.28 -21.46 -13.85
N PRO A 653 -8.45 -20.90 -12.94
CA PRO A 653 -8.72 -20.97 -11.51
C PRO A 653 -9.97 -20.15 -11.14
N ALA A 654 -10.83 -20.69 -10.27
CA ALA A 654 -11.98 -19.98 -9.72
C ALA A 654 -11.55 -18.95 -8.66
N ALA A 655 -12.21 -17.80 -8.63
CA ALA A 655 -11.95 -16.75 -7.64
C ALA A 655 -12.31 -17.21 -6.21
N ALA A 656 -13.39 -17.99 -6.07
CA ALA A 656 -13.78 -18.63 -4.82
C ALA A 656 -14.66 -19.87 -5.05
N ARG A 657 -14.82 -20.65 -3.98
CA ARG A 657 -15.83 -21.71 -3.82
C ARG A 657 -16.77 -21.30 -2.68
N LEU A 658 -18.07 -21.38 -2.92
CA LEU A 658 -19.12 -21.03 -1.97
C LEU A 658 -19.40 -22.18 -0.99
N ALA A 659 -20.18 -21.91 0.06
CA ALA A 659 -20.53 -22.89 1.10
C ALA A 659 -21.32 -24.11 0.56
N ASP A 660 -22.09 -23.90 -0.51
CA ASP A 660 -22.80 -24.96 -1.25
C ASP A 660 -21.93 -25.70 -2.28
N GLY A 661 -20.63 -25.40 -2.32
CA GLY A 661 -19.65 -26.01 -3.22
C GLY A 661 -19.60 -25.41 -4.64
N ARG A 662 -20.50 -24.48 -5.01
CA ARG A 662 -20.45 -23.83 -6.33
C ARG A 662 -19.20 -22.96 -6.47
N LEU A 663 -18.64 -22.92 -7.68
CA LEU A 663 -17.50 -22.08 -8.01
C LEU A 663 -17.94 -20.68 -8.47
N VAL A 664 -17.08 -19.70 -8.23
CA VAL A 664 -17.18 -18.33 -8.73
C VAL A 664 -16.12 -18.18 -9.85
N PRO A 665 -16.48 -18.40 -11.14
CA PRO A 665 -15.53 -18.69 -12.22
C PRO A 665 -14.96 -17.41 -12.89
N HIS A 666 -14.89 -16.30 -12.16
CA HIS A 666 -14.39 -15.02 -12.70
C HIS A 666 -12.86 -14.97 -12.68
N LEU A 667 -12.26 -14.49 -13.76
CA LEU A 667 -10.81 -14.34 -13.87
C LEU A 667 -10.36 -13.05 -13.15
N VAL A 668 -9.72 -13.22 -11.98
CA VAL A 668 -9.29 -12.11 -11.08
C VAL A 668 -7.76 -12.01 -10.97
N GLY A 669 -7.26 -10.79 -10.76
CA GLY A 669 -5.82 -10.50 -10.62
C GLY A 669 -5.19 -11.14 -9.38
N GLY A 670 -5.96 -11.31 -8.30
CA GLY A 670 -5.56 -12.04 -7.08
C GLY A 670 -5.14 -13.49 -7.32
N ALA A 671 -5.51 -14.10 -8.46
CA ALA A 671 -4.98 -15.39 -8.89
C ALA A 671 -3.44 -15.40 -9.06
N ALA A 672 -2.79 -14.23 -9.15
CA ALA A 672 -1.34 -14.11 -9.19
C ALA A 672 -0.66 -14.71 -7.95
N HIS A 673 -1.33 -14.73 -6.80
CA HIS A 673 -0.80 -15.36 -5.59
C HIS A 673 -0.63 -16.89 -5.72
N LEU A 674 -1.23 -17.55 -6.73
CA LEU A 674 -1.01 -18.97 -7.04
C LEU A 674 0.39 -19.25 -7.61
N LEU A 675 1.06 -18.23 -8.17
CA LEU A 675 2.41 -18.29 -8.73
C LEU A 675 3.50 -17.91 -7.71
N ASP A 676 3.12 -17.17 -6.67
CA ASP A 676 3.97 -16.81 -5.53
C ASP A 676 3.98 -17.96 -4.52
N THR A 677 5.01 -18.81 -4.59
CA THR A 677 5.12 -20.01 -3.73
C THR A 677 6.02 -19.80 -2.51
N GLY A 678 6.83 -18.73 -2.49
CA GLY A 678 7.74 -18.40 -1.40
C GLY A 678 9.05 -19.21 -1.37
N LEU A 679 9.98 -18.75 -0.53
CA LEU A 679 11.36 -19.23 -0.46
C LEU A 679 11.58 -20.26 0.67
N LEU A 680 12.19 -21.39 0.33
CA LEU A 680 12.66 -22.43 1.25
C LEU A 680 14.20 -22.40 1.37
N GLY A 681 14.77 -23.36 2.10
CA GLY A 681 16.22 -23.55 2.17
C GLY A 681 16.91 -23.80 0.83
N ALA A 682 18.23 -23.60 0.79
CA ALA A 682 19.09 -23.67 -0.39
C ALA A 682 18.64 -22.79 -1.58
N GLY A 683 17.88 -21.72 -1.31
CA GLY A 683 17.32 -20.83 -2.33
C GLY A 683 16.25 -21.49 -3.22
N ALA A 684 15.68 -22.62 -2.79
CA ALA A 684 14.61 -23.32 -3.50
C ALA A 684 13.27 -22.59 -3.35
N LEU A 685 12.43 -22.64 -4.38
CA LEU A 685 11.04 -22.19 -4.29
C LEU A 685 10.17 -23.33 -3.76
N ALA A 686 9.17 -23.03 -2.95
CA ALA A 686 8.23 -24.05 -2.50
C ALA A 686 7.36 -24.57 -3.66
N PRO A 687 6.79 -25.78 -3.56
CA PRO A 687 5.69 -26.22 -4.42
C PRO A 687 4.51 -25.23 -4.41
N GLY A 688 3.92 -24.97 -5.57
CA GLY A 688 2.68 -24.19 -5.72
C GLY A 688 1.44 -25.08 -5.74
N LEU A 689 0.24 -24.49 -5.59
CA LEU A 689 -1.02 -25.24 -5.67
C LEU A 689 -1.25 -25.85 -7.05
N LEU A 690 -0.80 -25.19 -8.11
CA LEU A 690 -0.97 -25.66 -9.49
C LEU A 690 0.05 -26.74 -9.86
N ASP A 691 -0.29 -27.52 -10.89
CA ASP A 691 0.66 -28.32 -11.68
C ASP A 691 1.21 -27.51 -12.87
N LYS A 692 2.09 -28.10 -13.69
CA LYS A 692 2.69 -27.41 -14.85
C LYS A 692 1.66 -26.93 -15.88
N VAL A 693 0.65 -27.74 -16.20
CA VAL A 693 -0.37 -27.44 -17.23
C VAL A 693 -1.30 -26.32 -16.75
N ARG A 694 -1.78 -26.41 -15.51
CA ARG A 694 -2.59 -25.35 -14.89
C ARG A 694 -1.80 -24.04 -14.71
N THR A 695 -0.49 -24.13 -14.43
CA THR A 695 0.41 -22.96 -14.40
C THR A 695 0.58 -22.32 -15.78
N GLU A 696 0.79 -23.14 -16.83
CA GLU A 696 0.91 -22.66 -18.21
C GLU A 696 -0.38 -21.96 -18.66
N GLN A 697 -1.55 -22.53 -18.35
CA GLN A 697 -2.83 -21.92 -18.67
C GLN A 697 -3.02 -20.58 -17.93
N LEU A 698 -2.65 -20.49 -16.65
CA LEU A 698 -2.70 -19.21 -15.92
C LEU A 698 -1.75 -18.16 -16.54
N ALA A 699 -0.55 -18.56 -16.97
CA ALA A 699 0.39 -17.68 -17.67
C ALA A 699 -0.18 -17.18 -19.00
N ARG A 700 -0.78 -18.06 -19.80
CA ARG A 700 -1.48 -17.71 -21.06
C ARG A 700 -2.64 -16.73 -20.83
N LEU A 701 -3.42 -16.93 -19.77
CA LEU A 701 -4.52 -16.04 -19.38
C LEU A 701 -4.02 -14.65 -18.94
N PHE A 702 -2.90 -14.58 -18.20
CA PHE A 702 -2.30 -13.32 -17.77
C PHE A 702 -1.62 -12.55 -18.90
N GLY A 703 -0.92 -13.22 -19.82
CA GLY A 703 -0.32 -12.60 -21.01
C GLY A 703 -1.33 -12.24 -22.11
N GLY A 704 -2.60 -12.60 -21.95
CA GLY A 704 -3.67 -12.24 -22.88
C GLY A 704 -4.25 -10.84 -22.60
N PRO A 705 -4.75 -10.12 -23.62
CA PRO A 705 -5.29 -8.76 -23.48
C PRO A 705 -6.59 -8.66 -22.67
N VAL A 706 -7.08 -9.78 -22.11
CA VAL A 706 -8.14 -9.79 -21.09
C VAL A 706 -7.58 -9.35 -19.73
N MET A 707 -6.33 -9.66 -19.42
CA MET A 707 -5.68 -9.40 -18.12
C MET A 707 -4.48 -8.45 -18.22
N ASP A 708 -3.59 -8.62 -19.20
CA ASP A 708 -2.55 -7.63 -19.50
C ASP A 708 -3.19 -6.44 -20.23
N SER A 709 -3.17 -5.28 -19.57
CA SER A 709 -3.64 -4.01 -20.14
C SER A 709 -2.61 -3.35 -21.07
N GLY A 710 -1.37 -3.84 -21.13
CA GLY A 710 -0.22 -3.12 -21.69
C GLY A 710 0.37 -2.06 -20.74
N TRP A 711 -0.28 -1.84 -19.59
CA TRP A 711 0.22 -1.07 -18.44
C TRP A 711 0.48 -1.95 -17.20
N GLY A 712 -0.04 -3.17 -17.16
CA GLY A 712 0.03 -4.09 -16.01
C GLY A 712 -1.20 -4.99 -15.91
N LEU A 713 -1.28 -5.77 -14.82
CA LEU A 713 -2.33 -6.77 -14.61
C LEU A 713 -3.60 -6.14 -14.04
N ARG A 714 -4.74 -6.36 -14.71
CA ARG A 714 -6.07 -5.99 -14.20
C ARG A 714 -6.48 -6.86 -13.01
N SER A 715 -7.22 -6.27 -12.08
CA SER A 715 -7.80 -7.01 -10.95
C SER A 715 -8.98 -7.93 -11.34
N LEU A 716 -9.62 -7.69 -12.50
CA LEU A 716 -10.71 -8.46 -13.07
C LEU A 716 -10.60 -8.42 -14.60
N GLY A 717 -10.86 -9.54 -15.27
CA GLY A 717 -10.72 -9.65 -16.72
C GLY A 717 -11.66 -8.72 -17.50
N ALA A 718 -11.14 -8.08 -18.56
CA ALA A 718 -11.86 -7.10 -19.40
C ALA A 718 -13.05 -7.65 -20.22
N LYS A 719 -13.48 -8.88 -19.96
CA LYS A 719 -14.66 -9.54 -20.55
C LYS A 719 -15.64 -10.09 -19.50
N GLU A 720 -15.36 -9.89 -18.21
CA GLU A 720 -16.25 -10.27 -17.11
C GLU A 720 -17.40 -9.25 -16.98
N ILE A 721 -18.60 -9.72 -16.60
CA ILE A 721 -19.85 -8.93 -16.69
C ILE A 721 -19.82 -7.64 -15.84
N ALA A 722 -19.05 -7.62 -14.75
CA ALA A 722 -18.91 -6.45 -13.88
C ALA A 722 -17.55 -5.75 -14.02
N TYR A 723 -16.88 -5.88 -15.17
CA TYR A 723 -15.63 -5.18 -15.44
C TYR A 723 -15.84 -3.64 -15.44
N ASN A 724 -15.06 -2.97 -14.59
CA ASN A 724 -14.97 -1.52 -14.51
C ASN A 724 -13.47 -1.14 -14.47
N PRO A 725 -12.93 -0.36 -15.43
CA PRO A 725 -11.52 0.00 -15.44
C PRO A 725 -11.05 0.78 -14.20
N PHE A 726 -11.97 1.40 -13.44
CA PHE A 726 -11.69 2.07 -12.17
C PHE A 726 -12.12 1.28 -10.92
N GLY A 727 -12.61 0.04 -11.05
CA GLY A 727 -12.97 -0.77 -9.89
C GLY A 727 -11.73 -1.33 -9.18
N HIS A 728 -11.52 -1.02 -7.89
CA HIS A 728 -10.36 -1.46 -7.08
C HIS A 728 -10.02 -2.96 -7.24
N ARG A 729 -11.06 -3.81 -7.13
CA ARG A 729 -11.04 -5.24 -7.50
C ARG A 729 -12.03 -5.59 -8.62
N GLY A 730 -12.45 -4.57 -9.38
CA GLY A 730 -13.42 -4.67 -10.48
C GLY A 730 -12.82 -4.46 -11.88
N GLY A 731 -11.53 -4.16 -12.01
CA GLY A 731 -10.86 -4.04 -13.31
C GLY A 731 -9.64 -3.11 -13.35
N ALA A 732 -9.40 -2.30 -12.31
CA ALA A 732 -8.22 -1.46 -12.20
C ALA A 732 -6.92 -2.29 -12.20
N VAL A 733 -5.81 -1.70 -12.65
CA VAL A 733 -4.49 -2.31 -12.54
C VAL A 733 -3.92 -2.00 -11.16
N ARG A 734 -3.70 -3.04 -10.36
CA ARG A 734 -3.06 -2.93 -9.04
C ARG A 734 -1.56 -3.19 -9.18
N VAL A 735 -0.75 -2.25 -8.70
CA VAL A 735 0.72 -2.33 -8.82
C VAL A 735 1.29 -3.53 -8.06
N HIS A 736 0.74 -3.85 -6.89
CA HIS A 736 1.13 -5.02 -6.11
C HIS A 736 0.82 -6.34 -6.84
N GLU A 737 -0.40 -6.52 -7.38
CA GLU A 737 -0.79 -7.74 -8.11
C GLU A 737 0.05 -7.91 -9.38
N THR A 738 0.34 -6.81 -10.09
CA THR A 738 1.24 -6.80 -11.25
C THR A 738 2.65 -7.28 -10.86
N ALA A 739 3.20 -6.81 -9.74
CA ALA A 739 4.51 -7.26 -9.26
C ALA A 739 4.52 -8.74 -8.83
N VAL A 740 3.46 -9.21 -8.14
CA VAL A 740 3.31 -10.63 -7.78
C VAL A 740 3.22 -11.49 -9.04
N ALA A 741 2.48 -11.05 -10.07
CA ALA A 741 2.38 -11.75 -11.35
C ALA A 741 3.71 -11.78 -12.11
N VAL A 742 4.40 -10.65 -12.29
CA VAL A 742 5.71 -10.61 -12.95
C VAL A 742 6.70 -11.54 -12.26
N THR A 743 6.80 -11.47 -10.93
CA THR A 743 7.79 -12.25 -10.18
C THR A 743 7.43 -13.74 -10.09
N GLY A 744 6.14 -14.08 -9.98
CA GLY A 744 5.66 -15.47 -10.04
C GLY A 744 5.79 -16.10 -11.44
N LEU A 745 5.46 -15.38 -12.51
CA LEU A 745 5.62 -15.85 -13.90
C LEU A 745 7.11 -16.09 -14.23
N ALA A 746 7.98 -15.15 -13.86
CA ALA A 746 9.43 -15.30 -14.00
C ALA A 746 9.95 -16.51 -13.20
N ALA A 747 9.53 -16.65 -11.94
CA ALA A 747 9.90 -17.77 -11.08
C ALA A 747 9.46 -19.15 -11.65
N ALA A 748 8.33 -19.18 -12.37
CA ALA A 748 7.81 -20.37 -13.03
C ALA A 748 8.31 -20.58 -14.48
N GLY A 749 9.16 -19.68 -15.01
CA GLY A 749 9.78 -19.79 -16.33
C GLY A 749 9.01 -19.13 -17.50
N TYR A 750 7.90 -18.45 -17.23
CA TYR A 750 7.09 -17.74 -18.24
C TYR A 750 7.61 -16.31 -18.45
N GLU A 751 8.88 -16.21 -18.84
CA GLU A 751 9.60 -14.92 -18.92
C GLU A 751 8.98 -13.94 -19.93
N LYS A 752 8.38 -14.43 -21.03
CA LYS A 752 7.74 -13.60 -22.05
C LYS A 752 6.55 -12.83 -21.48
N GLU A 753 5.67 -13.53 -20.77
CA GLU A 753 4.48 -12.99 -20.12
C GLU A 753 4.87 -12.05 -18.96
N ALA A 754 5.85 -12.46 -18.15
CA ALA A 754 6.45 -11.61 -17.11
C ALA A 754 7.01 -10.29 -17.69
N SER A 755 7.73 -10.39 -18.81
CA SER A 755 8.35 -9.24 -19.48
C SER A 755 7.33 -8.30 -20.12
N SER A 756 6.14 -8.78 -20.47
CA SER A 756 5.04 -7.93 -20.98
C SER A 756 4.51 -7.02 -19.87
N LEU A 757 4.07 -7.62 -18.75
CA LEU A 757 3.56 -6.92 -17.58
C LEU A 757 4.62 -5.96 -16.99
N LEU A 758 5.90 -6.36 -17.00
CA LEU A 758 7.03 -5.51 -16.58
C LEU A 758 7.22 -4.29 -17.48
N ARG A 759 7.21 -4.43 -18.82
CA ARG A 759 7.28 -3.28 -19.74
C ARG A 759 6.11 -2.32 -19.51
N GLY A 760 4.91 -2.85 -19.29
CA GLY A 760 3.74 -2.05 -18.92
C GLY A 760 3.97 -1.25 -17.64
N LEU A 761 4.41 -1.92 -16.56
CA LEU A 761 4.63 -1.31 -15.25
C LEU A 761 5.73 -0.23 -15.29
N LEU A 762 6.82 -0.46 -16.04
CA LEU A 762 7.89 0.53 -16.23
C LEU A 762 7.41 1.76 -17.02
N SER A 763 6.62 1.57 -18.09
CA SER A 763 5.99 2.70 -18.80
C SER A 763 5.01 3.46 -17.92
N ALA A 764 4.21 2.77 -17.11
CA ALA A 764 3.31 3.41 -16.17
C ALA A 764 4.08 4.19 -15.08
N ALA A 765 5.24 3.69 -14.65
CA ALA A 765 6.10 4.41 -13.72
C ALA A 765 6.58 5.74 -14.31
N GLU A 766 7.04 5.79 -15.57
CA GLU A 766 7.40 7.04 -16.25
C GLU A 766 6.25 8.06 -16.25
N CYS A 767 5.06 7.63 -16.68
CA CYS A 767 3.86 8.49 -16.70
C CYS A 767 3.47 9.00 -15.31
N PHE A 768 3.79 8.25 -14.24
CA PHE A 768 3.59 8.67 -12.85
C PHE A 768 4.85 9.27 -12.19
N GLY A 769 5.83 9.76 -12.97
CA GLY A 769 7.03 10.42 -12.44
C GLY A 769 7.84 9.53 -11.49
N HIS A 770 7.90 8.25 -11.83
CA HIS A 770 8.42 7.11 -11.05
C HIS A 770 7.71 6.85 -9.69
N ARG A 771 6.75 7.70 -9.29
CA ARG A 771 5.92 7.51 -8.09
C ARG A 771 4.62 6.80 -8.46
N LEU A 772 4.71 5.47 -8.63
CA LEU A 772 3.57 4.59 -8.86
C LEU A 772 2.50 4.76 -7.75
N PRO A 773 1.21 4.95 -8.10
CA PRO A 773 0.11 4.88 -7.13
C PRO A 773 -0.18 3.43 -6.73
N GLU A 774 -1.07 3.23 -5.75
CA GLU A 774 -1.65 1.92 -5.41
C GLU A 774 -2.20 1.18 -6.65
N MET A 775 -2.88 1.93 -7.51
CA MET A 775 -3.59 1.45 -8.70
C MET A 775 -3.87 2.59 -9.68
N TYR A 776 -4.13 2.23 -10.94
CA TYR A 776 -4.57 3.11 -12.02
C TYR A 776 -5.57 2.38 -12.92
N ALA A 777 -6.17 3.07 -13.89
CA ALA A 777 -7.23 2.50 -14.72
C ALA A 777 -6.76 1.29 -15.53
N GLY A 778 -7.61 0.27 -15.65
CA GLY A 778 -7.33 -0.96 -16.41
C GLY A 778 -7.56 -0.86 -17.92
N GLU A 779 -7.71 0.34 -18.48
CA GLU A 779 -7.94 0.51 -19.92
C GLU A 779 -6.81 -0.08 -20.77
N GLN A 780 -7.15 -0.58 -21.96
CA GLN A 780 -6.16 -1.16 -22.85
C GLN A 780 -5.24 -0.06 -23.40
N ARG A 781 -3.93 -0.24 -23.23
CA ARG A 781 -2.92 0.63 -23.82
C ARG A 781 -3.04 0.66 -25.34
N THR A 782 -3.33 1.83 -25.87
CA THR A 782 -3.24 2.18 -27.29
C THR A 782 -1.96 2.98 -27.56
N GLU A 783 -1.65 3.19 -28.84
CA GLU A 783 -0.55 4.06 -29.25
C GLU A 783 -0.81 5.52 -28.84
N GLY A 784 0.22 6.22 -28.37
CA GLY A 784 0.13 7.60 -27.87
C GLY A 784 -0.57 7.81 -26.52
N ALA A 785 -1.19 6.78 -25.94
CA ALA A 785 -1.91 6.89 -24.67
C ALA A 785 -0.99 6.89 -23.43
N ALA A 786 -1.52 7.41 -22.31
CA ALA A 786 -0.96 7.32 -20.97
C ALA A 786 -1.97 6.62 -20.03
N PRO A 787 -1.54 5.98 -18.92
CA PRO A 787 -2.45 5.31 -17.99
C PRO A 787 -3.29 6.34 -17.21
N LEU A 788 -4.62 6.24 -17.30
CA LEU A 788 -5.50 7.15 -16.55
C LEU A 788 -5.36 6.91 -15.04
N PRO A 789 -5.12 7.95 -14.22
CA PRO A 789 -4.97 7.77 -12.78
C PRO A 789 -6.30 7.44 -12.10
N HIS A 790 -6.27 6.54 -11.12
CA HIS A 790 -7.45 6.25 -10.31
C HIS A 790 -7.67 7.34 -9.25
N PRO A 791 -8.86 7.97 -9.15
CA PRO A 791 -9.07 9.19 -8.36
C PRO A 791 -8.84 9.03 -6.86
N ALA A 792 -9.25 7.91 -6.27
CA ALA A 792 -9.07 7.62 -4.84
C ALA A 792 -7.88 6.68 -4.52
N ALA A 793 -6.87 6.55 -5.39
CA ALA A 793 -5.69 5.76 -5.09
C ALA A 793 -4.75 6.46 -4.08
N CYS A 794 -4.10 5.71 -3.20
CA CYS A 794 -2.99 6.25 -2.41
C CYS A 794 -1.74 6.42 -3.29
N ARG A 795 -1.01 7.53 -3.13
CA ARG A 795 0.22 7.85 -3.88
C ARG A 795 1.14 8.71 -2.98
N PRO A 796 1.96 8.08 -2.12
CA PRO A 796 2.46 6.70 -2.21
C PRO A 796 1.60 5.69 -1.45
N ALA A 797 1.80 4.41 -1.78
CA ALA A 797 1.30 3.27 -1.02
C ALA A 797 2.44 2.28 -0.77
N ALA A 798 2.55 1.71 0.43
CA ALA A 798 3.73 0.91 0.80
C ALA A 798 3.87 -0.36 -0.04
N THR A 799 2.76 -1.01 -0.40
CA THR A 799 2.77 -2.18 -1.30
C THR A 799 3.11 -1.82 -2.74
N ALA A 800 2.85 -0.58 -3.20
CA ALA A 800 3.28 -0.12 -4.53
C ALA A 800 4.76 0.29 -4.55
N ALA A 801 5.23 0.95 -3.48
CA ALA A 801 6.63 1.31 -3.32
C ALA A 801 7.52 0.06 -3.16
N ALA A 802 7.17 -0.87 -2.26
CA ALA A 802 7.88 -2.14 -2.13
C ALA A 802 7.74 -3.05 -3.37
N ALA A 803 6.62 -2.99 -4.11
CA ALA A 803 6.50 -3.69 -5.38
C ALA A 803 7.60 -3.27 -6.37
N GLY A 804 7.85 -1.97 -6.55
CA GLY A 804 8.91 -1.49 -7.46
C GLY A 804 10.32 -1.97 -7.08
N VAL A 805 10.62 -2.04 -5.78
CA VAL A 805 11.86 -2.69 -5.27
C VAL A 805 11.88 -4.17 -5.66
N HIS A 806 10.82 -4.90 -5.31
CA HIS A 806 10.70 -6.34 -5.51
C HIS A 806 10.85 -6.73 -6.98
N VAL A 807 10.15 -6.06 -7.93
CA VAL A 807 10.25 -6.43 -9.35
C VAL A 807 11.67 -6.24 -9.88
N LEU A 808 12.34 -5.13 -9.54
CA LEU A 808 13.73 -4.90 -9.97
C LEU A 808 14.69 -5.94 -9.39
N THR A 809 14.58 -6.26 -8.09
CA THR A 809 15.44 -7.27 -7.45
C THR A 809 15.16 -8.71 -7.90
N ALA A 810 13.91 -9.04 -8.25
CA ALA A 810 13.53 -10.36 -8.73
C ALA A 810 14.07 -10.67 -10.12
N LEU A 811 14.43 -9.66 -10.93
CA LEU A 811 15.07 -9.85 -12.25
C LEU A 811 16.51 -10.35 -12.14
N ALA A 812 17.20 -10.08 -11.02
CA ALA A 812 18.45 -10.75 -10.66
C ALA A 812 18.22 -12.13 -10.00
N GLY A 813 16.98 -12.44 -9.62
CA GLY A 813 16.59 -13.73 -9.05
C GLY A 813 17.28 -14.05 -7.74
N ILE A 814 17.51 -13.06 -6.88
CA ILE A 814 18.24 -13.19 -5.62
C ILE A 814 17.46 -14.08 -4.64
N ARG A 815 18.04 -15.23 -4.28
CA ARG A 815 17.44 -16.25 -3.41
C ARG A 815 18.43 -16.66 -2.31
N PRO A 816 18.52 -15.89 -1.22
CA PRO A 816 19.47 -16.17 -0.14
C PRO A 816 18.99 -17.31 0.77
N ASP A 817 19.95 -18.00 1.37
CA ASP A 817 19.77 -18.82 2.56
C ASP A 817 20.92 -18.53 3.52
N ALA A 818 20.84 -17.38 4.19
CA ALA A 818 21.85 -16.91 5.15
C ALA A 818 22.15 -17.92 6.28
N PRO A 819 21.17 -18.67 6.85
CA PRO A 819 21.43 -19.78 7.77
C PRO A 819 22.30 -20.90 7.21
N ALA A 820 22.33 -21.08 5.89
CA ALA A 820 23.21 -22.03 5.20
C ALA A 820 24.48 -21.36 4.62
N GLY A 821 24.67 -20.06 4.82
CA GLY A 821 25.78 -19.29 4.25
C GLY A 821 25.77 -19.21 2.72
N THR A 822 24.60 -19.31 2.07
CA THR A 822 24.51 -19.33 0.59
C THR A 822 23.59 -18.26 0.01
N VAL A 823 23.82 -17.90 -1.25
CA VAL A 823 22.90 -17.14 -2.09
C VAL A 823 22.83 -17.72 -3.50
N LYS A 824 21.63 -18.05 -3.96
CA LYS A 824 21.39 -18.48 -5.34
C LYS A 824 20.94 -17.29 -6.18
N LEU A 825 21.40 -17.22 -7.43
CA LEU A 825 20.95 -16.25 -8.41
C LEU A 825 20.22 -16.98 -9.55
N ALA A 826 19.05 -16.47 -9.93
CA ALA A 826 18.21 -17.02 -10.99
C ALA A 826 17.69 -15.89 -11.91
N PRO A 827 18.58 -15.18 -12.61
CA PRO A 827 18.23 -14.00 -13.40
C PRO A 827 17.28 -14.32 -14.55
N VAL A 828 16.37 -13.39 -14.84
CA VAL A 828 15.40 -13.48 -15.92
C VAL A 828 16.08 -13.10 -17.24
N ARG A 829 16.14 -14.04 -18.19
CA ARG A 829 16.96 -13.89 -19.41
C ARG A 829 16.33 -12.97 -20.44
N SER A 830 15.01 -12.99 -20.59
CA SER A 830 14.28 -12.08 -21.49
C SER A 830 13.98 -10.71 -20.88
N ALA A 831 14.64 -10.33 -19.77
CA ALA A 831 14.36 -9.08 -19.06
C ALA A 831 14.58 -7.87 -19.99
N PRO A 832 13.60 -6.95 -20.10
CA PRO A 832 13.62 -5.83 -21.05
C PRO A 832 14.57 -4.69 -20.64
N LEU A 833 15.46 -4.90 -19.67
CA LEU A 833 16.28 -3.86 -19.02
C LEU A 833 17.71 -3.75 -19.55
N GLY A 834 18.16 -4.70 -20.38
CA GLY A 834 19.57 -4.81 -20.80
C GLY A 834 20.48 -5.24 -19.64
N GLU A 835 21.64 -4.60 -19.50
CA GLU A 835 22.47 -4.72 -18.29
C GLU A 835 21.80 -4.00 -17.11
N LEU A 836 21.81 -4.63 -15.93
CA LEU A 836 21.30 -4.08 -14.68
C LEU A 836 22.26 -4.39 -13.54
N VAL A 837 22.84 -3.36 -12.92
CA VAL A 837 23.54 -3.43 -11.64
C VAL A 837 22.59 -2.99 -10.53
N LEU A 838 22.45 -3.81 -9.50
CA LEU A 838 21.76 -3.49 -8.25
C LEU A 838 22.81 -3.47 -7.14
N GLY A 839 22.87 -2.40 -6.35
CA GLY A 839 23.84 -2.32 -5.25
C GLY A 839 23.31 -1.61 -4.03
N GLY A 840 23.97 -1.82 -2.89
CA GLY A 840 23.45 -1.36 -1.59
C GLY A 840 22.18 -2.09 -1.14
N LEU A 841 22.00 -3.33 -1.59
CA LEU A 841 21.05 -4.29 -1.01
C LEU A 841 21.64 -4.87 0.29
N SER A 842 20.89 -5.72 0.99
CA SER A 842 21.36 -6.41 2.19
C SER A 842 21.03 -7.90 2.19
N VAL A 843 22.05 -8.73 2.46
CA VAL A 843 21.94 -10.18 2.69
C VAL A 843 22.79 -10.53 3.91
N ALA A 844 22.28 -11.39 4.81
CA ALA A 844 22.97 -11.77 6.05
C ALA A 844 23.33 -10.57 6.96
N GLY A 845 22.64 -9.43 6.81
CA GLY A 845 22.94 -8.18 7.51
C GLY A 845 24.12 -7.37 6.95
N ALA A 846 24.81 -7.87 5.92
CA ALA A 846 25.90 -7.20 5.23
C ALA A 846 25.43 -6.53 3.92
N PRO A 847 26.21 -5.61 3.34
CA PRO A 847 25.99 -5.10 1.98
C PRO A 847 25.98 -6.22 0.94
N PHE A 848 25.14 -6.05 -0.09
CA PHE A 848 25.06 -6.93 -1.24
C PHE A 848 24.89 -6.13 -2.54
N SER A 849 25.64 -6.50 -3.57
CA SER A 849 25.55 -5.92 -4.92
C SER A 849 25.68 -7.00 -5.99
N VAL A 850 24.91 -6.90 -7.07
CA VAL A 850 24.82 -7.88 -8.17
C VAL A 850 24.65 -7.20 -9.53
N ARG A 851 25.45 -7.60 -10.52
CA ARG A 851 25.27 -7.26 -11.94
C ARG A 851 24.56 -8.40 -12.67
N VAL A 852 23.49 -8.09 -13.40
CA VAL A 852 22.92 -8.92 -14.46
C VAL A 852 23.37 -8.34 -15.80
N SER A 853 24.04 -9.14 -16.62
CA SER A 853 24.48 -8.77 -17.96
C SER A 853 23.35 -8.86 -19.00
N ARG A 854 23.55 -8.23 -20.16
CA ARG A 854 22.64 -8.29 -21.34
C ARG A 854 22.35 -9.71 -21.86
N LEU A 855 23.12 -10.71 -21.42
CA LEU A 855 22.92 -12.13 -21.75
C LEU A 855 22.13 -12.91 -20.68
N GLY A 856 21.61 -12.24 -19.66
CA GLY A 856 20.94 -12.89 -18.53
C GLY A 856 21.88 -13.69 -17.63
N LEU A 857 23.19 -13.40 -17.64
CA LEU A 857 24.15 -13.96 -16.68
C LEU A 857 24.33 -12.98 -15.52
N ALA A 858 24.20 -13.47 -14.28
CA ALA A 858 24.34 -12.67 -13.07
C ALA A 858 25.65 -12.95 -12.32
N MET A 859 26.22 -11.92 -11.73
CA MET A 859 27.49 -11.93 -11.00
C MET A 859 27.37 -11.09 -9.72
N VAL A 860 27.77 -11.65 -8.58
CA VAL A 860 27.88 -10.89 -7.32
C VAL A 860 29.11 -9.99 -7.38
N GLU A 861 28.93 -8.71 -7.03
CA GLU A 861 30.02 -7.72 -6.94
C GLU A 861 30.42 -7.43 -5.49
N GLU A 862 29.50 -7.63 -4.54
CA GLU A 862 29.66 -7.32 -3.11
C GLU A 862 28.79 -8.29 -2.31
N ALA A 863 29.34 -8.88 -1.24
CA ALA A 863 28.66 -9.81 -0.34
C ALA A 863 29.40 -9.93 1.00
N ALA A 864 28.77 -10.58 1.97
CA ALA A 864 29.42 -10.93 3.25
C ALA A 864 30.56 -11.94 3.06
N ASP A 865 31.62 -11.81 3.87
CA ASP A 865 32.65 -12.84 4.00
C ASP A 865 32.02 -14.19 4.38
N GLY A 866 32.29 -15.22 3.58
CA GLY A 866 31.74 -16.56 3.75
C GLY A 866 30.39 -16.81 3.07
N LEU A 867 29.74 -15.82 2.44
CA LEU A 867 28.54 -16.05 1.64
C LEU A 867 28.90 -16.71 0.29
N GLN A 868 28.48 -17.96 0.09
CA GLN A 868 28.81 -18.75 -1.10
C GLN A 868 27.70 -18.69 -2.16
N LEU A 869 28.06 -18.84 -3.43
CA LEU A 869 27.08 -19.01 -4.51
C LEU A 869 26.44 -20.41 -4.43
N GLY A 870 25.12 -20.45 -4.28
CA GLY A 870 24.32 -21.68 -4.28
C GLY A 870 24.11 -22.21 -5.70
N VAL A 871 24.21 -23.55 -5.84
CA VAL A 871 24.01 -24.31 -7.09
C VAL A 871 22.53 -24.44 -7.44
#